data_AF-A0ABD3PAH2-F1
#
_entry.id   AF-A0ABD3PAH2-F1
#
_cell.length_a   1.000
_cell.length_b   1.000
_cell.length_c   1.000
_cell.angle_alpha   90.00
_cell.angle_beta   90.00
_cell.angle_gamma   90.00
#
_symmetry.space_group_name_H-M   'P 1'
#
loop_
_entity.id
_entity.type
_entity.pdbx_description
1 polymer ?
#
loop_
_entity_poly.entity_id
_entity_poly.type
_entity_poly.pdbx_seq_one_letter_code
_entity_poly.pdbx_strand_id
1 'polypeptide(L)'
;MARGKNSLLHHPAIGVNADTAPQTAIQNGNPTETMVTIRNGPSYDSKSPSRWLRYLPQLISIFFVVAVSFYGGMLLGMHLNVNDSAHSTETSAASTTEDIDKRVEREVQRRMKLAMPTSESDGKKTGNKKKDKAKQSHRFPDTVKKFATGIALVSKNDFLANFDYGIPKPPSKREHESDPGKDDVLILYGGDSALPNTQNKDTAMYINDSEPQPPHFSAQEATANCGGLNVIFTDTHDGLDQCLAIVGNYESYHIQRWLRIDTHRSDAKLDLQKPLAPVGRGLQTNGMDKFSAPEDSHMMQNQELLRTYFDQLDETTQILKPMAGSCAGEDNTVIVMVCNTGQSDLLINFVCSADSRGFGDIVREKVLLFATDQGMLDIALGLGMKAFYNEKLFSSQKMFAVDAGKRGRSLRRQSIYSNGKMYAKVVSVQLINALGHDVLFQDVDLVWYKNPLPFFHDKSNPLYDFDMFFQDDGARSLRYAPYSANTGFYYVRNNLKTKFLFRALLYQGDMVLSMTSHQQALAALLDEHSSLTGLRVKTLSGVDFPGGYHYHRKKEIEFMKDIVTGKHVPFLMHMSWTTNKDNKLLFLKQMGLWYVNEKCESGGGVDEAKNLSGGAKLDSACCSVQPLISCHFRDKPSIIPCDDSKMIDAKGKPFW
;
A
#
# COMPACT_ATOMS: atom_id res chain seq x y z
N MET A 1 -17.22 37.62 40.86
CA MET A 1 -16.40 38.46 41.76
C MET A 1 -14.94 38.31 41.35
N ALA A 2 -14.28 39.46 41.14
CA ALA A 2 -12.82 39.74 41.11
C ALA A 2 -11.94 38.98 40.09
N ARG A 3 -11.38 39.57 39.01
CA ARG A 3 -10.42 40.70 38.79
C ARG A 3 -9.01 40.50 39.40
N GLY A 4 -8.01 40.48 38.52
CA GLY A 4 -6.61 40.91 38.74
C GLY A 4 -5.91 41.06 37.37
N LYS A 5 -5.76 42.27 36.81
CA LYS A 5 -4.63 43.23 36.92
C LYS A 5 -3.32 42.65 36.35
N ASN A 6 -2.90 43.05 35.15
CA ASN A 6 -2.06 44.22 34.79
C ASN A 6 -0.59 44.13 35.26
N SER A 7 0.35 44.07 34.30
CA SER A 7 1.66 44.72 34.41
C SER A 7 2.18 45.12 33.02
N LEU A 8 2.17 46.44 32.79
CA LEU A 8 2.95 47.16 31.78
C LEU A 8 4.43 47.19 32.17
N LEU A 9 5.33 47.15 31.18
CA LEU A 9 6.69 47.71 31.29
C LEU A 9 7.07 48.40 29.97
N HIS A 10 7.55 49.64 30.12
CA HIS A 10 7.96 50.57 29.07
C HIS A 10 9.41 50.35 28.60
N HIS A 11 9.62 50.71 27.33
CA HIS A 11 10.81 51.13 26.54
C HIS A 11 12.15 51.48 27.25
N PRO A 12 13.26 51.48 26.49
CA PRO A 12 13.67 52.75 25.86
C PRO A 12 14.04 52.65 24.36
N ALA A 13 13.85 53.78 23.70
CA ALA A 13 14.25 54.09 22.33
C ALA A 13 15.76 54.31 22.20
N ILE A 14 16.30 53.99 21.03
CA ILE A 14 17.54 54.56 20.49
C ILE A 14 17.21 55.04 19.09
N GLY A 15 17.38 56.34 18.87
CA GLY A 15 17.35 56.96 17.55
C GLY A 15 18.74 57.45 17.13
N VAL A 16 18.77 57.93 15.87
CA VAL A 16 19.82 58.73 15.21
C VAL A 16 20.90 57.83 14.56
N ASN A 17 21.10 57.78 13.23
CA ASN A 17 21.42 58.88 12.34
C ASN A 17 21.24 58.52 10.85
N ALA A 18 20.94 59.54 10.05
CA ALA A 18 21.00 59.55 8.60
C ALA A 18 22.48 59.65 8.13
N ASP A 19 22.81 59.08 6.96
CA ASP A 19 23.51 59.83 5.91
C ASP A 19 23.78 59.02 4.62
N THR A 20 23.50 59.71 3.51
CA THR A 20 24.17 59.69 2.20
C THR A 20 24.09 58.49 1.26
N ALA A 21 23.50 58.80 0.09
CA ALA A 21 23.55 58.06 -1.18
C ALA A 21 24.98 57.97 -1.77
N PRO A 22 25.17 57.15 -2.81
CA PRO A 22 25.33 57.81 -4.12
C PRO A 22 24.54 57.17 -5.26
N GLN A 23 24.17 58.05 -6.19
CA GLN A 23 23.62 57.78 -7.51
C GLN A 23 24.62 57.01 -8.39
N THR A 24 24.15 56.00 -9.10
CA THR A 24 24.73 55.59 -10.39
C THR A 24 23.60 55.28 -11.37
N ALA A 25 23.60 56.04 -12.46
CA ALA A 25 22.69 55.94 -13.57
C ALA A 25 23.25 55.02 -14.68
N ILE A 26 22.37 54.76 -15.65
CA ILE A 26 22.60 54.35 -17.05
C ILE A 26 22.90 52.86 -17.30
N GLN A 27 21.94 52.10 -17.85
CA GLN A 27 21.82 51.85 -19.29
C GLN A 27 20.64 50.91 -19.63
N ASN A 28 19.77 51.41 -20.52
CA ASN A 28 18.73 50.66 -21.22
C ASN A 28 19.36 49.69 -22.23
N GLY A 29 18.91 48.44 -22.23
CA GLY A 29 19.24 47.45 -23.26
C GLY A 29 18.01 46.62 -23.61
N ASN A 30 17.41 46.91 -24.76
CA ASN A 30 16.40 46.08 -25.43
C ASN A 30 17.03 44.73 -25.84
N PRO A 31 16.37 43.57 -25.63
CA PRO A 31 16.75 42.35 -26.30
C PRO A 31 15.98 42.21 -27.62
N THR A 32 16.71 42.34 -28.73
CA THR A 32 16.28 41.93 -30.07
C THR A 32 16.21 40.41 -30.17
N GLU A 33 15.05 39.92 -30.62
CA GLU A 33 14.81 38.55 -31.05
C GLU A 33 15.87 38.09 -32.06
N THR A 34 16.48 36.93 -31.80
CA THR A 34 17.33 36.25 -32.79
C THR A 34 16.69 34.91 -33.14
N MET A 35 16.10 34.84 -34.34
CA MET A 35 15.63 33.61 -34.98
C MET A 35 16.79 32.62 -35.15
N VAL A 36 16.62 31.41 -34.62
CA VAL A 36 17.53 30.29 -34.84
C VAL A 36 17.09 29.51 -36.08
N THR A 37 17.83 29.67 -37.17
CA THR A 37 17.68 28.90 -38.41
C THR A 37 18.34 27.52 -38.24
N ILE A 38 17.55 26.46 -38.29
CA ILE A 38 18.03 25.07 -38.29
C ILE A 38 18.65 24.76 -39.67
N ARG A 39 19.97 24.55 -39.72
CA ARG A 39 20.68 24.04 -40.91
C ARG A 39 20.63 22.50 -40.93
N ASN A 40 20.20 21.96 -42.07
CA ASN A 40 20.28 20.55 -42.43
C ASN A 40 21.75 20.09 -42.50
N GLY A 41 22.05 18.96 -41.86
CA GLY A 41 23.37 18.33 -41.84
C GLY A 41 23.69 17.54 -43.12
N PRO A 42 24.98 17.37 -43.47
CA PRO A 42 25.40 16.69 -44.69
C PRO A 42 25.59 15.17 -44.51
N SER A 43 25.57 14.52 -45.67
CA SER A 43 25.77 13.09 -45.95
C SER A 43 27.03 12.48 -45.35
N TYR A 44 26.87 11.25 -44.83
CA TYR A 44 27.94 10.35 -44.43
C TYR A 44 28.62 9.73 -45.65
N ASP A 45 29.95 9.88 -45.76
CA ASP A 45 30.75 8.91 -46.51
C ASP A 45 32.19 8.75 -45.98
N SER A 46 32.67 7.52 -46.15
CA SER A 46 34.04 6.99 -46.11
C SER A 46 34.76 6.67 -44.77
N LYS A 47 35.02 5.36 -44.67
CA LYS A 47 35.89 4.53 -43.84
C LYS A 47 37.10 5.23 -43.20
N SER A 48 37.10 5.31 -41.87
CA SER A 48 38.27 5.59 -41.02
C SER A 48 38.74 4.30 -40.33
N PRO A 49 40.05 3.99 -40.26
CA PRO A 49 40.56 2.79 -39.62
C PRO A 49 40.22 2.80 -38.12
N SER A 50 39.70 1.66 -37.69
CA SER A 50 38.91 1.50 -36.47
C SER A 50 39.68 1.90 -35.20
N ARG A 51 39.15 2.89 -34.47
CA ARG A 51 39.71 3.45 -33.23
C ARG A 51 40.04 2.44 -32.12
N TRP A 52 39.57 1.19 -32.20
CA TRP A 52 39.84 0.15 -31.19
C TRP A 52 41.30 -0.30 -31.15
N LEU A 53 42.04 -0.21 -32.26
CA LEU A 53 43.46 -0.58 -32.31
C LEU A 53 44.34 0.27 -31.37
N ARG A 54 43.90 1.49 -31.02
CA ARG A 54 44.62 2.33 -30.03
C ARG A 54 44.51 1.81 -28.59
N TYR A 55 43.51 0.97 -28.29
CA TYR A 55 43.25 0.43 -26.96
C TYR A 55 43.80 -1.00 -26.79
N LEU A 56 44.29 -1.63 -27.86
CA LEU A 56 44.81 -2.99 -27.83
C LEU A 56 45.97 -3.18 -26.82
N PRO A 57 46.96 -2.25 -26.70
CA PRO A 57 48.03 -2.39 -25.71
C PRO A 57 47.52 -2.34 -24.26
N GLN A 58 46.47 -1.54 -24.00
CA GLN A 58 45.88 -1.40 -22.67
C GLN A 58 45.06 -2.65 -22.30
N LEU A 59 44.35 -3.24 -23.26
CA LEU A 59 43.64 -4.50 -23.06
C LEU A 59 44.60 -5.68 -22.81
N ILE A 60 45.71 -5.74 -23.55
CA ILE A 60 46.76 -6.76 -23.33
C ILE A 60 47.39 -6.60 -21.93
N SER A 61 47.65 -5.35 -21.51
CA SER A 61 48.22 -5.08 -20.18
C SER A 61 47.27 -5.48 -19.05
N ILE A 62 45.98 -5.17 -19.18
CA ILE A 62 44.95 -5.58 -18.19
C ILE A 62 44.86 -7.10 -18.14
N PHE A 63 44.87 -7.78 -19.28
CA PHE A 63 44.83 -9.24 -19.34
C PHE A 63 46.04 -9.88 -18.64
N PHE A 64 47.25 -9.33 -18.84
CA PHE A 64 48.46 -9.79 -18.15
C PHE A 64 48.38 -9.60 -16.63
N VAL A 65 47.91 -8.45 -16.15
CA VAL A 65 47.77 -8.19 -14.70
C VAL A 65 46.77 -9.16 -14.05
N VAL A 66 45.63 -9.41 -14.72
CA VAL A 66 44.63 -10.36 -14.24
C VAL A 66 45.17 -11.79 -14.23
N ALA A 67 45.84 -12.22 -15.30
CA ALA A 67 46.44 -13.55 -15.37
C ALA A 67 47.51 -13.75 -14.28
N VAL A 68 48.43 -12.80 -14.11
CA VAL A 68 49.48 -12.89 -13.08
C VAL A 68 48.87 -12.93 -11.67
N SER A 69 47.85 -12.11 -11.41
CA SER A 69 47.18 -12.08 -10.09
C SER A 69 46.45 -13.40 -9.81
N PHE A 70 45.77 -13.96 -10.81
CA PHE A 70 45.02 -15.22 -10.68
C PHE A 70 45.97 -16.41 -10.45
N TYR A 71 46.98 -16.58 -11.30
CA TYR A 71 47.93 -17.69 -11.17
C TYR A 71 48.87 -17.53 -9.96
N GLY A 72 49.23 -16.28 -9.62
CA GLY A 72 49.97 -15.97 -8.39
C GLY A 72 49.17 -16.32 -7.13
N GLY A 73 47.88 -15.99 -7.09
CA GLY A 73 46.98 -16.36 -5.99
C GLY A 73 46.79 -17.87 -5.85
N MET A 74 46.66 -18.60 -6.97
CA MET A 74 46.59 -20.06 -6.95
C MET A 74 47.88 -20.70 -6.41
N LEU A 75 49.05 -20.25 -6.87
CA LEU A 75 50.34 -20.78 -6.39
C LEU A 75 50.55 -20.47 -4.90
N LEU A 76 50.18 -19.27 -4.45
CA LEU A 76 50.25 -18.91 -3.03
C LEU A 76 49.29 -19.77 -2.19
N GLY A 77 48.05 -20.00 -2.67
CA GLY A 77 47.08 -20.87 -2.01
C GLY A 77 47.55 -22.32 -1.92
N MET A 78 48.20 -22.85 -2.97
CA MET A 78 48.80 -24.18 -2.94
C MET A 78 49.97 -24.27 -1.95
N HIS A 79 50.76 -23.20 -1.79
CA HIS A 79 51.85 -23.18 -0.81
C HIS A 79 51.37 -23.05 0.64
N LEU A 80 50.27 -22.33 0.88
CA LEU A 80 49.71 -22.16 2.21
C LEU A 80 48.96 -23.41 2.70
N ASN A 81 48.56 -24.32 1.82
CA ASN A 81 47.82 -25.54 2.17
C ASN A 81 48.72 -26.74 2.56
N VAL A 82 50.04 -26.55 2.71
CA VAL A 82 51.00 -27.65 2.98
C VAL A 82 51.41 -27.73 4.46
N ASN A 83 51.04 -26.79 5.33
CA ASN A 83 51.58 -26.73 6.70
C ASN A 83 50.60 -26.91 7.87
N ASP A 84 49.31 -27.18 7.65
CA ASP A 84 48.40 -27.47 8.76
C ASP A 84 48.08 -28.96 8.87
N SER A 85 49.01 -29.70 9.49
CA SER A 85 48.74 -31.03 10.03
C SER A 85 49.42 -31.21 11.38
N ALA A 86 48.85 -30.61 12.44
CA ALA A 86 49.00 -31.09 13.82
C ALA A 86 48.11 -30.31 14.81
N HIS A 87 46.93 -30.86 15.13
CA HIS A 87 46.38 -31.04 16.48
C HIS A 87 44.85 -31.12 16.45
N SER A 88 44.34 -32.36 16.35
CA SER A 88 42.96 -32.68 16.69
C SER A 88 42.88 -33.14 18.14
N THR A 89 42.26 -32.32 18.99
CA THR A 89 41.78 -32.73 20.30
C THR A 89 40.41 -33.38 20.11
N GLU A 90 40.32 -34.70 20.30
CA GLU A 90 39.08 -35.44 20.30
C GLU A 90 38.17 -34.96 21.44
N THR A 91 36.96 -34.52 21.10
CA THR A 91 35.84 -34.45 22.05
C THR A 91 34.64 -35.16 21.45
N SER A 92 34.12 -36.12 22.20
CA SER A 92 33.08 -37.08 21.82
C SER A 92 31.73 -36.41 21.56
N ALA A 93 31.26 -36.45 20.31
CA ALA A 93 29.88 -36.07 19.94
C ALA A 93 29.23 -37.06 18.95
N ALA A 94 29.79 -38.26 18.78
CA ALA A 94 29.30 -39.26 17.82
C ALA A 94 28.29 -40.27 18.41
N SER A 95 28.00 -40.22 19.72
CA SER A 95 27.19 -41.26 20.39
C SER A 95 25.68 -40.96 20.47
N THR A 96 25.22 -39.74 20.16
CA THR A 96 23.82 -39.35 20.42
C THR A 96 22.91 -39.38 19.20
N THR A 97 23.44 -39.31 17.98
CA THR A 97 22.62 -39.26 16.76
C THR A 97 22.11 -40.65 16.35
N GLU A 98 22.92 -41.70 16.53
CA GLU A 98 22.52 -43.06 16.15
C GLU A 98 21.42 -43.65 17.05
N ASP A 99 21.27 -43.13 18.27
CA ASP A 99 20.24 -43.59 19.23
C ASP A 99 18.87 -42.93 18.97
N ILE A 100 18.84 -41.72 18.39
CA ILE A 100 17.59 -41.02 18.07
C ILE A 100 16.87 -41.72 16.91
N ASP A 101 17.58 -42.06 15.83
CA ASP A 101 16.98 -42.70 14.66
C ASP A 101 16.39 -44.08 15.01
N LYS A 102 17.12 -44.87 15.83
CA LYS A 102 16.63 -46.17 16.32
C LYS A 102 15.43 -46.04 17.26
N ARG A 103 15.24 -44.89 17.90
CA ARG A 103 14.10 -44.62 18.80
C ARG A 103 12.87 -44.16 18.01
N VAL A 104 13.06 -43.38 16.94
CA VAL A 104 12.01 -42.99 15.99
C VAL A 104 11.47 -44.22 15.25
N GLU A 105 12.34 -45.07 14.72
CA GLU A 105 11.94 -46.28 13.98
C GLU A 105 11.11 -47.24 14.85
N ARG A 106 11.48 -47.40 16.12
CA ARG A 106 10.74 -48.23 17.10
C ARG A 106 9.34 -47.70 17.39
N GLU A 107 9.16 -46.37 17.50
CA GLU A 107 7.84 -45.79 17.77
C GLU A 107 6.93 -45.85 16.53
N VAL A 108 7.48 -45.70 15.32
CA VAL A 108 6.73 -45.87 14.06
C VAL A 108 6.19 -47.30 13.95
N GLN A 109 7.04 -48.31 14.16
CA GLN A 109 6.64 -49.72 14.14
C GLN A 109 5.57 -50.04 15.21
N ARG A 110 5.69 -49.45 16.40
CA ARG A 110 4.71 -49.62 17.49
C ARG A 110 3.33 -49.10 17.10
N ARG A 111 3.26 -47.93 16.45
CA ARG A 111 2.00 -47.32 16.00
C ARG A 111 1.37 -48.08 14.83
N MET A 112 2.16 -48.61 13.91
CA MET A 112 1.64 -49.47 12.83
C MET A 112 1.01 -50.75 13.38
N LYS A 113 1.60 -51.37 14.42
CA LYS A 113 1.00 -52.55 15.09
C LYS A 113 -0.32 -52.23 15.79
N LEU A 114 -0.47 -51.04 16.36
CA LEU A 114 -1.71 -50.60 17.02
C LEU A 114 -2.81 -50.21 16.01
N ALA A 115 -2.44 -49.87 14.78
CA ALA A 115 -3.37 -49.45 13.74
C ALA A 115 -3.91 -50.61 12.87
N MET A 116 -3.39 -51.83 13.03
CA MET A 116 -3.95 -52.99 12.34
C MET A 116 -5.22 -53.47 13.07
N PRO A 117 -6.39 -53.46 12.41
CA PRO A 117 -7.62 -53.92 13.03
C PRO A 117 -7.52 -55.41 13.31
N THR A 118 -7.67 -55.79 14.58
CA THR A 118 -7.87 -57.18 14.99
C THR A 118 -9.18 -57.67 14.39
N SER A 119 -9.08 -58.48 13.35
CA SER A 119 -10.20 -59.20 12.76
C SER A 119 -10.64 -60.31 13.73
N GLU A 120 -11.45 -59.97 14.72
CA GLU A 120 -12.23 -60.95 15.46
C GLU A 120 -13.54 -61.22 14.73
N SER A 121 -13.56 -62.40 14.10
CA SER A 121 -14.76 -63.15 13.78
C SER A 121 -15.43 -63.63 15.06
N ASP A 122 -16.69 -63.25 15.29
CA ASP A 122 -17.80 -64.18 15.54
C ASP A 122 -19.03 -63.47 16.12
N GLY A 123 -20.21 -64.01 15.81
CA GLY A 123 -21.40 -63.72 16.60
C GLY A 123 -22.70 -63.49 15.83
N LYS A 124 -23.08 -64.48 15.03
CA LYS A 124 -24.41 -64.64 14.43
C LYS A 124 -25.50 -64.52 15.52
N LYS A 125 -26.25 -63.41 15.56
CA LYS A 125 -27.55 -63.33 16.24
C LYS A 125 -28.65 -62.85 15.30
N THR A 126 -29.59 -63.76 15.14
CA THR A 126 -30.82 -63.73 14.37
C THR A 126 -31.83 -62.72 14.91
N GLY A 127 -32.52 -62.06 13.98
CA GLY A 127 -33.97 -61.89 14.06
C GLY A 127 -34.48 -60.68 14.85
N ASN A 128 -34.41 -59.49 14.24
CA ASN A 128 -35.45 -58.48 14.43
C ASN A 128 -35.61 -57.69 13.13
N LYS A 129 -36.79 -57.83 12.49
CA LYS A 129 -37.22 -57.06 11.32
C LYS A 129 -37.37 -55.58 11.73
N LYS A 130 -36.24 -54.86 11.83
CA LYS A 130 -36.25 -53.40 11.84
C LYS A 130 -36.63 -52.96 10.44
N LYS A 131 -37.74 -52.22 10.35
CA LYS A 131 -38.13 -51.46 9.14
C LYS A 131 -36.87 -50.83 8.55
N ASP A 132 -36.56 -51.18 7.31
CA ASP A 132 -35.48 -50.58 6.53
C ASP A 132 -35.76 -49.08 6.38
N LYS A 133 -35.34 -48.29 7.36
CA LYS A 133 -35.12 -46.86 7.13
C LYS A 133 -34.02 -46.82 6.09
N ALA A 134 -34.37 -46.36 4.89
CA ALA A 134 -33.41 -46.12 3.82
C ALA A 134 -32.17 -45.45 4.43
N LYS A 135 -31.02 -46.11 4.34
CA LYS A 135 -29.76 -45.61 4.88
C LYS A 135 -29.44 -44.32 4.13
N GLN A 136 -29.70 -43.18 4.75
CA GLN A 136 -29.25 -41.90 4.25
C GLN A 136 -27.71 -41.92 4.17
N SER A 137 -27.17 -41.58 3.01
CA SER A 137 -25.73 -41.49 2.80
C SER A 137 -25.21 -40.19 3.42
N HIS A 138 -24.11 -40.26 4.16
CA HIS A 138 -23.44 -39.05 4.64
C HIS A 138 -22.85 -38.28 3.45
N ARG A 139 -22.88 -36.94 3.51
CA ARG A 139 -22.23 -36.07 2.52
C ARG A 139 -20.72 -36.26 2.48
N PHE A 140 -20.10 -36.51 3.63
CA PHE A 140 -18.67 -36.80 3.75
C PHE A 140 -18.41 -38.21 4.28
N PRO A 141 -17.41 -38.93 3.73
CA PRO A 141 -16.99 -40.23 4.26
C PRO A 141 -16.32 -40.08 5.63
N ASP A 142 -16.27 -41.17 6.40
CA ASP A 142 -15.69 -41.18 7.76
C ASP A 142 -14.22 -40.73 7.80
N THR A 143 -13.49 -40.87 6.69
CA THR A 143 -12.10 -40.41 6.56
C THR A 143 -11.97 -38.87 6.59
N VAL A 144 -13.03 -38.15 6.21
CA VAL A 144 -13.07 -36.67 6.16
C VAL A 144 -13.78 -36.08 7.37
N LYS A 145 -14.65 -36.85 8.05
CA LYS A 145 -15.42 -36.40 9.23
C LYS A 145 -14.57 -35.77 10.35
N LYS A 146 -13.27 -36.09 10.41
CA LYS A 146 -12.34 -35.48 11.37
C LYS A 146 -12.20 -33.96 11.21
N PHE A 147 -12.49 -33.41 10.04
CA PHE A 147 -12.42 -31.97 9.77
C PHE A 147 -13.59 -31.41 8.94
N ALA A 148 -14.45 -32.27 8.37
CA ALA A 148 -15.71 -31.86 7.76
C ALA A 148 -16.80 -32.93 7.96
N THR A 149 -17.75 -32.64 8.85
CA THR A 149 -18.90 -33.47 9.23
C THR A 149 -20.17 -33.10 8.46
N GLY A 150 -20.31 -31.85 8.04
CA GLY A 150 -21.43 -31.38 7.23
C GLY A 150 -21.08 -30.14 6.42
N ILE A 151 -22.02 -29.69 5.58
CA ILE A 151 -21.84 -28.56 4.67
C ILE A 151 -23.13 -27.76 4.52
N ALA A 152 -23.01 -26.45 4.31
CA ALA A 152 -24.12 -25.56 3.99
C ALA A 152 -23.69 -24.44 3.03
N LEU A 153 -24.66 -23.80 2.41
CA LEU A 153 -24.50 -22.58 1.63
C LEU A 153 -25.15 -21.41 2.36
N VAL A 154 -24.53 -20.24 2.29
CA VAL A 154 -25.06 -18.98 2.81
C VAL A 154 -24.87 -17.92 1.75
N SER A 155 -25.86 -17.07 1.48
CA SER A 155 -25.65 -15.97 0.54
C SER A 155 -24.49 -15.07 1.00
N LYS A 156 -23.57 -14.74 0.10
CA LYS A 156 -22.42 -13.86 0.39
C LYS A 156 -22.83 -12.52 1.00
N ASN A 157 -23.95 -11.96 0.55
CA ASN A 157 -24.44 -10.68 1.08
C ASN A 157 -24.89 -10.79 2.53
N ASP A 158 -25.60 -11.87 2.87
CA ASP A 158 -26.04 -12.13 4.25
C ASP A 158 -24.83 -12.44 5.15
N PHE A 159 -23.90 -13.26 4.67
CA PHE A 159 -22.66 -13.56 5.39
C PHE A 159 -21.85 -12.29 5.69
N LEU A 160 -21.58 -11.44 4.70
CA LEU A 160 -20.82 -10.20 4.88
C LEU A 160 -21.60 -9.09 5.61
N ALA A 161 -22.92 -9.21 5.76
CA ALA A 161 -23.71 -8.31 6.60
C ALA A 161 -23.59 -8.67 8.08
N ASN A 162 -23.42 -9.96 8.41
CA ASN A 162 -23.25 -10.43 9.78
C ASN A 162 -21.78 -10.43 10.22
N PHE A 163 -20.84 -10.62 9.29
CA PHE A 163 -19.40 -10.68 9.56
C PHE A 163 -18.65 -9.65 8.71
N ASP A 164 -18.49 -8.43 9.25
CA ASP A 164 -17.79 -7.36 8.54
C ASP A 164 -16.26 -7.50 8.69
N TYR A 165 -15.63 -8.13 7.70
CA TYR A 165 -14.17 -8.22 7.56
C TYR A 165 -13.53 -6.94 7.05
N GLY A 166 -14.32 -5.89 6.82
CA GLY A 166 -13.89 -4.59 6.35
C GLY A 166 -13.38 -4.55 4.90
N ILE A 167 -13.57 -5.63 4.15
CA ILE A 167 -13.32 -5.69 2.70
C ILE A 167 -14.36 -4.82 1.99
N PRO A 168 -13.98 -4.04 0.95
CA PRO A 168 -14.92 -3.17 0.25
C PRO A 168 -16.02 -4.01 -0.39
N LYS A 169 -17.28 -3.67 -0.08
CA LYS A 169 -18.41 -4.16 -0.86
C LYS A 169 -18.30 -3.54 -2.25
N PRO A 170 -18.32 -4.33 -3.32
CA PRO A 170 -18.21 -3.74 -4.65
C PRO A 170 -19.38 -2.79 -4.92
N PRO A 171 -19.11 -1.55 -5.39
CA PRO A 171 -20.11 -0.48 -5.44
C PRO A 171 -21.23 -0.66 -6.49
N SER A 172 -21.22 -1.69 -7.34
CA SER A 172 -22.30 -2.07 -8.26
C SER A 172 -21.84 -3.30 -9.08
N LYS A 173 -22.71 -3.88 -9.93
CA LYS A 173 -22.35 -4.98 -10.85
C LYS A 173 -21.08 -4.64 -11.65
N ARG A 174 -19.92 -5.11 -11.21
CA ARG A 174 -18.67 -5.03 -11.99
C ARG A 174 -18.69 -6.10 -13.07
N GLU A 175 -17.84 -5.93 -14.09
CA GLU A 175 -17.79 -6.83 -15.27
C GLU A 175 -17.38 -8.27 -14.95
N HIS A 176 -16.84 -8.51 -13.76
CA HIS A 176 -16.25 -9.78 -13.36
C HIS A 176 -16.72 -10.26 -11.98
N GLU A 177 -17.56 -9.49 -11.31
CA GLU A 177 -18.19 -9.94 -10.07
C GLU A 177 -19.56 -10.47 -10.46
N SER A 178 -19.93 -11.60 -9.89
CA SER A 178 -21.28 -12.13 -10.03
C SER A 178 -22.29 -11.05 -9.58
N ASP A 179 -23.51 -11.14 -10.10
CA ASP A 179 -24.54 -10.20 -9.70
C ASP A 179 -24.66 -10.21 -8.17
N PRO A 180 -24.71 -9.05 -7.50
CA PRO A 180 -24.86 -8.98 -6.05
C PRO A 180 -25.96 -9.93 -5.57
N GLY A 181 -25.58 -10.89 -4.72
CA GLY A 181 -26.48 -11.91 -4.19
C GLY A 181 -26.52 -13.24 -4.95
N LYS A 182 -25.72 -13.43 -6.01
CA LYS A 182 -25.58 -14.74 -6.69
C LYS A 182 -24.45 -15.61 -6.16
N ASP A 183 -23.50 -15.03 -5.44
CA ASP A 183 -22.45 -15.81 -4.78
C ASP A 183 -22.96 -16.41 -3.48
N ASP A 184 -22.64 -17.67 -3.27
CA ASP A 184 -22.75 -18.33 -1.99
C ASP A 184 -21.39 -18.46 -1.31
N VAL A 185 -21.44 -18.49 0.01
CA VAL A 185 -20.36 -18.85 0.91
C VAL A 185 -20.57 -20.30 1.31
N LEU A 186 -19.54 -21.12 1.10
CA LEU A 186 -19.52 -22.50 1.51
C LEU A 186 -19.11 -22.60 2.98
N ILE A 187 -19.97 -23.14 3.84
CA ILE A 187 -19.66 -23.42 5.24
C ILE A 187 -19.41 -24.91 5.42
N LEU A 188 -18.26 -25.25 5.98
CA LEU A 188 -17.87 -26.61 6.34
C LEU A 188 -17.85 -26.75 7.85
N TYR A 189 -18.60 -27.71 8.38
CA TYR A 189 -18.71 -27.92 9.82
C TYR A 189 -17.68 -28.95 10.29
N GLY A 190 -16.78 -28.57 11.20
CA GLY A 190 -15.72 -29.44 11.69
C GLY A 190 -16.19 -30.60 12.59
N GLY A 191 -17.38 -30.51 13.18
CA GLY A 191 -17.91 -31.53 14.09
C GLY A 191 -19.41 -31.41 14.35
N ASP A 192 -19.98 -32.45 14.97
CA ASP A 192 -21.43 -32.57 15.19
C ASP A 192 -22.03 -31.45 16.05
N SER A 193 -21.23 -30.87 16.95
CA SER A 193 -21.64 -29.79 17.84
C SER A 193 -21.68 -28.42 17.15
N ALA A 194 -21.03 -28.26 15.99
CA ALA A 194 -21.02 -27.02 15.23
C ALA A 194 -22.16 -26.93 14.20
N LEU A 195 -22.87 -28.05 13.98
CA LEU A 195 -23.97 -28.10 13.01
C LEU A 195 -25.15 -27.22 13.47
N PRO A 196 -25.91 -26.64 12.51
CA PRO A 196 -27.12 -25.88 12.83
C PRO A 196 -28.17 -26.73 13.56
N ASN A 197 -29.16 -26.07 14.14
CA ASN A 197 -30.16 -26.70 15.03
C ASN A 197 -30.86 -27.93 14.43
N THR A 198 -31.34 -28.81 15.32
CA THR A 198 -31.73 -30.20 15.04
C THR A 198 -32.68 -30.42 13.87
N GLN A 199 -33.59 -29.50 13.57
CA GLN A 199 -34.49 -29.63 12.40
C GLN A 199 -33.73 -29.62 11.07
N ASN A 200 -32.56 -28.97 11.01
CA ASN A 200 -31.74 -28.77 9.82
C ASN A 200 -30.40 -29.53 9.89
N LYS A 201 -30.14 -30.24 11.00
CA LYS A 201 -28.88 -30.98 11.19
C LYS A 201 -28.72 -32.07 10.13
N ASP A 202 -29.80 -32.81 9.88
CA ASP A 202 -29.76 -33.95 8.96
C ASP A 202 -29.51 -33.50 7.50
N THR A 203 -30.04 -32.35 7.07
CA THR A 203 -29.85 -31.86 5.70
C THR A 203 -28.42 -31.39 5.43
N ALA A 204 -27.72 -30.90 6.46
CA ALA A 204 -26.32 -30.53 6.39
C ALA A 204 -25.35 -31.73 6.43
N MET A 205 -25.76 -32.85 7.06
CA MET A 205 -24.93 -34.06 7.22
C MET A 205 -25.15 -35.11 6.13
N TYR A 206 -26.38 -35.26 5.65
CA TYR A 206 -26.79 -36.35 4.78
C TYR A 206 -27.20 -35.85 3.40
N ILE A 207 -26.94 -36.66 2.38
CA ILE A 207 -27.43 -36.43 1.03
C ILE A 207 -28.91 -36.82 1.03
N ASN A 208 -29.75 -35.88 0.62
CA ASN A 208 -31.15 -36.17 0.33
C ASN A 208 -31.28 -36.47 -1.17
N ASP A 209 -31.80 -37.65 -1.53
CA ASP A 209 -31.96 -38.04 -2.93
C ASP A 209 -32.86 -37.07 -3.72
N SER A 210 -33.78 -36.37 -3.05
CA SER A 210 -34.60 -35.34 -3.69
C SER A 210 -33.89 -33.99 -3.86
N GLU A 211 -32.87 -33.71 -3.05
CA GLU A 211 -32.14 -32.43 -3.02
C GLU A 211 -30.65 -32.68 -2.72
N PRO A 212 -29.86 -33.06 -3.74
CA PRO A 212 -28.46 -33.42 -3.55
C PRO A 212 -27.58 -32.23 -3.16
N GLN A 213 -28.04 -31.01 -3.41
CA GLN A 213 -27.29 -29.78 -3.09
C GLN A 213 -27.18 -29.57 -1.58
N PRO A 214 -26.12 -28.87 -1.10
CA PRO A 214 -26.05 -28.44 0.29
C PRO A 214 -27.25 -27.52 0.63
N PRO A 215 -27.78 -27.57 1.86
CA PRO A 215 -28.87 -26.69 2.27
C PRO A 215 -28.41 -25.23 2.33
N HIS A 216 -29.30 -24.31 1.98
CA HIS A 216 -29.10 -22.88 2.18
C HIS A 216 -29.63 -22.45 3.54
N PHE A 217 -28.84 -21.67 4.28
CA PHE A 217 -29.22 -21.07 5.55
C PHE A 217 -28.95 -19.58 5.55
N SER A 218 -29.55 -18.86 6.49
CA SER A 218 -29.04 -17.54 6.86
C SER A 218 -27.67 -17.67 7.54
N ALA A 219 -26.86 -16.61 7.51
CA ALA A 219 -25.57 -16.57 8.15
C ALA A 219 -25.68 -16.83 9.67
N GLN A 220 -26.73 -16.30 10.31
CA GLN A 220 -26.99 -16.49 11.74
C GLN A 220 -27.33 -17.95 12.06
N GLU A 221 -28.23 -18.57 11.29
CA GLU A 221 -28.59 -19.98 11.50
C GLU A 221 -27.41 -20.92 11.24
N ALA A 222 -26.66 -20.68 10.16
CA ALA A 222 -25.52 -21.50 9.79
C ALA A 222 -24.38 -21.41 10.82
N THR A 223 -24.27 -20.32 11.55
CA THR A 223 -23.18 -20.09 12.52
C THR A 223 -23.64 -20.15 13.98
N ALA A 224 -24.92 -20.43 14.24
CA ALA A 224 -25.52 -20.39 15.58
C ALA A 224 -24.80 -21.28 16.61
N ASN A 225 -24.21 -22.39 16.15
CA ASN A 225 -23.53 -23.37 17.01
C ASN A 225 -22.00 -23.39 16.80
N CYS A 226 -21.44 -22.47 16.01
CA CYS A 226 -19.99 -22.40 15.77
C CYS A 226 -19.26 -21.78 16.96
N GLY A 227 -18.31 -22.52 17.56
CA GLY A 227 -17.41 -21.97 18.59
C GLY A 227 -16.21 -21.18 18.03
N GLY A 228 -15.91 -21.37 16.75
CA GLY A 228 -14.89 -20.64 16.00
C GLY A 228 -15.21 -20.72 14.51
N LEU A 229 -14.81 -19.69 13.75
CA LEU A 229 -15.05 -19.60 12.31
C LEU A 229 -13.78 -19.13 11.61
N ASN A 230 -13.20 -20.01 10.82
CA ASN A 230 -12.06 -19.70 9.96
C ASN A 230 -12.57 -19.35 8.57
N VAL A 231 -12.19 -18.17 8.06
CA VAL A 231 -12.67 -17.66 6.77
C VAL A 231 -11.54 -17.58 5.75
N ILE A 232 -11.81 -18.10 4.56
CA ILE A 232 -10.88 -18.13 3.43
C ILE A 232 -11.53 -17.34 2.29
N PHE A 233 -10.87 -16.28 1.83
CA PHE A 233 -11.26 -15.58 0.63
C PHE A 233 -10.62 -16.25 -0.58
N THR A 234 -11.44 -16.68 -1.54
CA THR A 234 -10.99 -17.21 -2.82
C THR A 234 -11.43 -16.33 -3.97
N ASP A 235 -10.68 -16.40 -5.05
CA ASP A 235 -11.08 -15.84 -6.33
C ASP A 235 -12.28 -16.64 -6.89
N THR A 236 -13.28 -15.95 -7.44
CA THR A 236 -14.52 -16.50 -8.01
C THR A 236 -14.73 -16.08 -9.46
N HIS A 237 -13.71 -15.57 -10.16
CA HIS A 237 -13.85 -15.23 -11.58
C HIS A 237 -14.16 -16.48 -12.41
N ASP A 238 -15.14 -16.37 -13.30
CA ASP A 238 -15.49 -17.44 -14.24
C ASP A 238 -14.29 -17.85 -15.11
N GLY A 239 -14.15 -19.15 -15.38
CA GLY A 239 -13.10 -19.69 -16.25
C GLY A 239 -11.73 -19.86 -15.60
N LEU A 240 -11.65 -19.78 -14.26
CA LEU A 240 -10.44 -20.18 -13.53
C LEU A 240 -10.42 -21.70 -13.34
N ASP A 241 -9.38 -22.35 -13.88
CA ASP A 241 -9.05 -23.76 -13.59
C ASP A 241 -8.44 -23.89 -12.18
N GLN A 242 -9.20 -23.52 -11.16
CA GLN A 242 -8.76 -23.53 -9.76
C GLN A 242 -9.45 -24.65 -8.97
N CYS A 243 -8.67 -25.32 -8.14
CA CYS A 243 -9.17 -26.24 -7.12
C CYS A 243 -8.79 -25.72 -5.73
N LEU A 244 -9.68 -25.90 -4.74
CA LEU A 244 -9.38 -25.69 -3.33
C LEU A 244 -9.17 -27.05 -2.66
N ALA A 245 -8.01 -27.24 -2.03
CA ALA A 245 -7.71 -28.43 -1.25
C ALA A 245 -7.73 -28.07 0.24
N ILE A 246 -8.53 -28.80 1.01
CA ILE A 246 -8.55 -28.72 2.48
C ILE A 246 -7.91 -30.00 3.00
N VAL A 247 -6.75 -29.86 3.62
CA VAL A 247 -5.97 -30.98 4.16
C VAL A 247 -6.09 -30.94 5.68
N GLY A 248 -6.77 -31.93 6.26
CA GLY A 248 -6.84 -32.07 7.71
C GLY A 248 -5.46 -32.39 8.28
N ASN A 249 -4.85 -31.42 8.96
CA ASN A 249 -3.56 -31.56 9.66
C ASN A 249 -3.40 -30.43 10.71
N TYR A 250 -2.17 -30.01 11.01
CA TYR A 250 -1.86 -28.83 11.82
C TYR A 250 -2.58 -27.58 11.32
N GLU A 251 -3.11 -26.78 12.25
CA GLU A 251 -3.82 -25.54 11.95
C GLU A 251 -2.89 -24.50 11.34
N SER A 252 -3.17 -24.09 10.10
CA SER A 252 -2.44 -23.05 9.38
C SER A 252 -3.41 -21.92 9.04
N TYR A 253 -3.03 -20.69 9.38
CA TYR A 253 -3.78 -19.48 9.01
C TYR A 253 -3.35 -18.89 7.66
N HIS A 254 -2.45 -19.57 6.95
CA HIS A 254 -1.98 -19.18 5.62
C HIS A 254 -2.50 -20.13 4.54
N ILE A 255 -2.86 -19.56 3.39
CA ILE A 255 -3.22 -20.30 2.18
C ILE A 255 -1.95 -20.55 1.36
N GLN A 256 -1.67 -21.82 1.09
CA GLN A 256 -0.59 -22.20 0.18
C GLN A 256 -1.11 -22.26 -1.25
N ARG A 257 -0.40 -21.61 -2.18
CA ARG A 257 -0.79 -21.56 -3.58
C ARG A 257 0.12 -22.41 -4.44
N TRP A 258 -0.50 -23.11 -5.38
CA TRP A 258 0.18 -23.96 -6.34
C TRP A 258 -0.30 -23.59 -7.74
N LEU A 259 0.64 -23.48 -8.69
CA LEU A 259 0.32 -23.23 -10.10
C LEU A 259 1.10 -24.19 -10.98
N ARG A 260 0.55 -24.51 -12.15
CA ARG A 260 1.26 -25.26 -13.19
C ARG A 260 2.07 -24.27 -14.03
N ILE A 261 3.24 -23.89 -13.53
CA ILE A 261 4.10 -22.84 -14.09
C ILE A 261 5.57 -23.21 -13.88
N ASP A 262 6.44 -22.77 -14.78
CA ASP A 262 7.89 -22.92 -14.59
C ASP A 262 8.43 -21.82 -13.67
N THR A 263 8.60 -22.14 -12.38
CA THR A 263 9.03 -21.18 -11.35
C THR A 263 10.47 -20.69 -11.53
N HIS A 264 11.26 -21.30 -12.42
CA HIS A 264 12.62 -20.85 -12.72
C HIS A 264 12.65 -19.70 -13.73
N ARG A 265 11.50 -19.39 -14.34
CA ARG A 265 11.36 -18.35 -15.36
C ARG A 265 10.37 -17.30 -14.90
N SER A 266 10.84 -16.07 -14.71
CA SER A 266 10.02 -14.92 -14.30
C SER A 266 8.95 -14.51 -15.33
N ASP A 267 8.98 -15.09 -16.54
CA ASP A 267 8.04 -14.82 -17.63
C ASP A 267 7.17 -16.04 -17.99
N ALA A 268 7.30 -17.15 -17.25
CA ALA A 268 6.55 -18.36 -17.53
C ALA A 268 5.05 -18.12 -17.35
N LYS A 269 4.25 -18.52 -18.32
CA LYS A 269 2.79 -18.49 -18.19
C LYS A 269 2.29 -19.79 -17.61
N LEU A 270 1.04 -19.78 -17.13
CA LEU A 270 0.32 -20.99 -16.76
C LEU A 270 0.36 -21.99 -17.93
N ASP A 271 0.82 -23.20 -17.66
CA ASP A 271 0.94 -24.31 -18.61
C ASP A 271 0.37 -25.57 -17.96
N LEU A 272 -0.82 -25.99 -18.39
CA LEU A 272 -1.53 -27.14 -17.83
C LEU A 272 -0.76 -28.47 -17.97
N GLN A 273 0.25 -28.54 -18.85
CA GLN A 273 1.11 -29.72 -19.01
C GLN A 273 2.19 -29.81 -17.93
N LYS A 274 2.46 -28.72 -17.19
CA LYS A 274 3.42 -28.72 -16.10
C LYS A 274 2.79 -29.32 -14.83
N PRO A 275 3.59 -29.96 -13.95
CA PRO A 275 3.13 -30.29 -12.62
C PRO A 275 2.79 -29.02 -11.82
N LEU A 276 1.95 -29.17 -10.79
CA LEU A 276 1.73 -28.09 -9.81
C LEU A 276 3.04 -27.83 -9.07
N ALA A 277 3.45 -26.57 -8.98
CA ALA A 277 4.60 -26.10 -8.23
C ALA A 277 4.15 -25.09 -7.16
N PRO A 278 4.83 -25.02 -5.99
CA PRO A 278 4.51 -24.05 -4.96
C PRO A 278 4.90 -22.65 -5.44
N VAL A 279 4.03 -21.67 -5.23
CA VAL A 279 4.25 -20.29 -5.69
C VAL A 279 3.89 -19.28 -4.62
N GLY A 280 4.53 -18.11 -4.66
CA GLY A 280 4.17 -16.98 -3.83
C GLY A 280 2.78 -16.41 -4.20
N ARG A 281 2.15 -15.71 -3.25
CA ARG A 281 0.86 -15.04 -3.44
C ARG A 281 0.87 -14.06 -4.63
N GLY A 282 2.01 -13.45 -4.93
CA GLY A 282 2.17 -12.45 -5.99
C GLY A 282 2.28 -12.97 -7.40
N LEU A 283 2.56 -14.26 -7.59
CA LEU A 283 2.74 -14.83 -8.93
C LEU A 283 1.39 -14.98 -9.64
N GLN A 284 1.22 -14.29 -10.75
CA GLN A 284 -0.01 -14.35 -11.54
C GLN A 284 0.05 -15.46 -12.61
N THR A 285 -1.10 -15.83 -13.17
CA THR A 285 -1.20 -16.84 -14.25
C THR A 285 -0.49 -16.41 -15.54
N ASN A 286 -0.21 -15.11 -15.69
CA ASN A 286 0.58 -14.55 -16.79
C ASN A 286 2.10 -14.54 -16.53
N GLY A 287 2.56 -15.07 -15.40
CA GLY A 287 3.97 -15.14 -15.01
C GLY A 287 4.49 -13.95 -14.22
N MET A 288 3.77 -12.83 -14.18
CA MET A 288 4.24 -11.68 -13.41
C MET A 288 4.16 -11.95 -11.90
N ASP A 289 5.30 -11.82 -11.23
CA ASP A 289 5.35 -11.76 -9.77
C ASP A 289 5.28 -10.32 -9.28
N LYS A 290 4.27 -10.01 -8.46
CA LYS A 290 4.10 -8.68 -7.83
C LYS A 290 4.56 -8.64 -6.38
N PHE A 291 4.99 -9.77 -5.83
CA PHE A 291 5.54 -9.92 -4.48
C PHE A 291 6.86 -10.69 -4.51
N SER A 292 7.70 -10.45 -5.53
CA SER A 292 9.02 -11.06 -5.59
C SER A 292 9.84 -10.64 -4.37
N ALA A 293 10.59 -11.58 -3.80
CA ALA A 293 11.50 -11.27 -2.70
C ALA A 293 12.47 -10.13 -3.09
N PRO A 294 12.78 -9.18 -2.20
CA PRO A 294 13.73 -8.11 -2.49
C PRO A 294 15.12 -8.67 -2.77
N GLU A 295 15.80 -8.11 -3.77
CA GLU A 295 17.23 -8.36 -3.98
C GLU A 295 18.09 -7.82 -2.82
N ASP A 296 19.29 -8.37 -2.64
CA ASP A 296 20.28 -7.90 -1.64
C ASP A 296 20.52 -6.39 -1.72
N SER A 297 20.46 -5.82 -2.92
CA SER A 297 20.62 -4.37 -3.11
C SER A 297 19.55 -3.55 -2.39
N HIS A 298 18.30 -4.01 -2.33
CA HIS A 298 17.23 -3.36 -1.58
C HIS A 298 17.38 -3.58 -0.07
N MET A 299 17.81 -4.78 0.34
CA MET A 299 18.11 -5.07 1.74
C MET A 299 19.19 -4.12 2.28
N MET A 300 20.32 -3.98 1.57
CA MET A 300 21.41 -3.09 1.98
C MET A 300 20.95 -1.62 2.02
N GLN A 301 20.13 -1.19 1.07
CA GLN A 301 19.54 0.16 1.09
C GLN A 301 18.63 0.37 2.31
N ASN A 302 17.79 -0.61 2.64
CA ASN A 302 16.91 -0.54 3.81
C ASN A 302 17.72 -0.53 5.11
N GLN A 303 18.80 -1.32 5.22
CA GLN A 303 19.69 -1.29 6.39
C GLN A 303 20.29 0.10 6.61
N GLU A 304 20.69 0.80 5.54
CA GLU A 304 21.21 2.16 5.64
C GLU A 304 20.14 3.18 6.07
N LEU A 305 18.92 3.04 5.54
CA LEU A 305 17.77 3.86 5.94
C LEU A 305 17.42 3.62 7.42
N LEU A 306 17.41 2.37 7.86
CA LEU A 306 17.15 2.00 9.25
C LEU A 306 18.24 2.51 10.19
N ARG A 307 19.52 2.41 9.80
CA ARG A 307 20.64 2.98 10.55
C ARG A 307 20.44 4.48 10.76
N THR A 308 20.18 5.21 9.67
CA THR A 308 19.91 6.66 9.74
C THR A 308 18.69 6.95 10.63
N TYR A 309 17.61 6.18 10.49
CA TYR A 309 16.41 6.33 11.31
C TYR A 309 16.71 6.16 12.80
N PHE A 310 17.43 5.09 13.18
CA PHE A 310 17.77 4.82 14.58
C PHE A 310 18.75 5.83 15.15
N ASP A 311 19.76 6.22 14.39
CA ASP A 311 20.73 7.25 14.78
C ASP A 311 20.07 8.62 15.01
N GLN A 312 18.89 8.85 14.42
CA GLN A 312 18.15 10.10 14.53
C GLN A 312 16.91 10.02 15.42
N LEU A 313 16.57 8.84 15.95
CA LEU A 313 15.27 8.58 16.56
C LEU A 313 15.01 9.46 17.79
N ASP A 314 15.97 9.55 18.71
CA ASP A 314 15.79 10.29 19.96
C ASP A 314 15.65 11.79 19.71
N GLU A 315 16.54 12.38 18.91
CA GLU A 315 16.49 13.80 18.51
C GLU A 315 15.18 14.12 17.77
N THR A 316 14.83 13.27 16.80
CA THR A 316 13.62 13.41 15.98
C THR A 316 12.37 13.36 16.85
N THR A 317 12.24 12.36 17.73
CA THR A 317 11.06 12.22 18.61
C THR A 317 10.97 13.34 19.65
N GLN A 318 12.10 13.83 20.17
CA GLN A 318 12.12 14.98 21.08
C GLN A 318 11.55 16.25 20.44
N ILE A 319 11.90 16.51 19.17
CA ILE A 319 11.39 17.67 18.41
C ILE A 319 9.93 17.45 18.00
N LEU A 320 9.59 16.27 17.48
CA LEU A 320 8.25 15.96 16.97
C LEU A 320 7.18 15.92 18.06
N LYS A 321 7.51 15.44 19.26
CA LYS A 321 6.53 15.25 20.34
C LYS A 321 5.71 16.51 20.66
N PRO A 322 6.29 17.69 20.93
CA PRO A 322 5.49 18.90 21.18
C PRO A 322 4.69 19.36 19.94
N MET A 323 5.23 19.20 18.73
CA MET A 323 4.53 19.56 17.50
C MET A 323 3.30 18.66 17.27
N ALA A 324 3.49 17.35 17.37
CA ALA A 324 2.44 16.36 17.24
C ALA A 324 1.36 16.54 18.31
N GLY A 325 1.74 16.76 19.57
CA GLY A 325 0.78 17.04 20.65
C GLY A 325 -0.04 18.31 20.38
N SER A 326 0.58 19.36 19.82
CA SER A 326 -0.14 20.58 19.43
C SER A 326 -1.08 20.36 18.25
N CYS A 327 -0.74 19.51 17.28
CA CYS A 327 -1.66 19.15 16.19
C CYS A 327 -2.78 18.24 16.66
N ALA A 328 -2.50 17.31 17.58
CA ALA A 328 -3.45 16.33 18.04
C ALA A 328 -4.63 17.00 18.77
N GLY A 329 -4.36 18.01 19.60
CA GLY A 329 -5.42 18.68 20.37
C GLY A 329 -6.21 17.70 21.24
N GLU A 330 -7.51 17.95 21.42
CA GLU A 330 -8.35 17.16 22.34
C GLU A 330 -8.78 15.79 21.77
N ASP A 331 -8.87 15.65 20.44
CA ASP A 331 -9.31 14.40 19.78
C ASP A 331 -8.18 13.39 19.55
N ASN A 332 -6.95 13.75 19.94
CA ASN A 332 -5.73 12.96 19.79
C ASN A 332 -5.35 12.59 18.33
N THR A 333 -5.91 13.28 17.32
CA THR A 333 -5.62 13.00 15.91
C THR A 333 -4.68 14.02 15.30
N VAL A 334 -3.57 13.53 14.74
CA VAL A 334 -2.68 14.32 13.88
C VAL A 334 -2.96 13.99 12.42
N ILE A 335 -3.16 15.02 11.59
CA ILE A 335 -3.26 14.84 10.14
C ILE A 335 -1.85 14.89 9.56
N VAL A 336 -1.40 13.81 8.96
CA VAL A 336 -0.03 13.67 8.47
C VAL A 336 -0.02 13.76 6.94
N MET A 337 0.86 14.62 6.43
CA MET A 337 1.17 14.73 5.01
C MET A 337 2.67 14.61 4.80
N VAL A 338 3.09 14.08 3.64
CA VAL A 338 4.50 14.07 3.22
C VAL A 338 4.62 14.69 1.85
N CYS A 339 5.47 15.72 1.71
CA CYS A 339 5.59 16.46 0.45
C CYS A 339 7.02 16.91 0.14
N ASN A 340 7.29 17.17 -1.14
CA ASN A 340 8.50 17.80 -1.66
C ASN A 340 8.11 19.02 -2.50
N THR A 341 9.08 19.87 -2.79
CA THR A 341 8.89 21.08 -3.62
C THR A 341 8.27 20.75 -4.98
N GLY A 342 8.55 19.59 -5.57
CA GLY A 342 7.98 19.19 -6.86
C GLY A 342 6.46 18.96 -6.86
N GLN A 343 5.84 18.78 -5.68
CA GLN A 343 4.40 18.65 -5.50
C GLN A 343 3.78 19.85 -4.77
N SER A 344 4.53 20.95 -4.62
CA SER A 344 4.11 22.15 -3.89
C SER A 344 2.77 22.72 -4.36
N ASP A 345 2.55 22.83 -5.67
CA ASP A 345 1.29 23.35 -6.22
C ASP A 345 0.06 22.58 -5.72
N LEU A 346 0.19 21.26 -5.48
CA LEU A 346 -0.91 20.44 -4.95
C LEU A 346 -1.14 20.71 -3.46
N LEU A 347 -0.08 20.88 -2.67
CA LEU A 347 -0.21 21.30 -1.27
C LEU A 347 -0.87 22.68 -1.17
N ILE A 348 -0.40 23.65 -1.96
CA ILE A 348 -0.97 24.99 -2.01
C ILE A 348 -2.45 24.89 -2.40
N ASN A 349 -2.78 24.09 -3.41
CA ASN A 349 -4.17 23.85 -3.80
C ASN A 349 -5.02 23.27 -2.67
N PHE A 350 -4.50 22.29 -1.93
CA PHE A 350 -5.21 21.72 -0.80
C PHE A 350 -5.55 22.80 0.24
N VAL A 351 -4.58 23.61 0.65
CA VAL A 351 -4.80 24.71 1.61
C VAL A 351 -5.79 25.74 1.07
N CYS A 352 -5.60 26.23 -0.17
CA CYS A 352 -6.50 27.19 -0.78
C CYS A 352 -7.93 26.66 -0.93
N SER A 353 -8.09 25.38 -1.28
CA SER A 353 -9.40 24.72 -1.38
C SER A 353 -10.07 24.53 -0.02
N ALA A 354 -9.28 24.33 1.04
CA ALA A 354 -9.79 24.25 2.40
C ALA A 354 -10.23 25.63 2.90
N ASP A 355 -9.47 26.69 2.62
CA ASP A 355 -9.81 28.07 2.95
C ASP A 355 -11.13 28.50 2.28
N SER A 356 -11.27 28.26 0.97
CA SER A 356 -12.50 28.61 0.24
C SER A 356 -13.75 27.88 0.73
N ARG A 357 -13.58 26.79 1.50
CA ARG A 357 -14.64 25.96 2.08
C ARG A 357 -14.79 26.13 3.60
N GLY A 358 -14.03 27.04 4.22
CA GLY A 358 -14.11 27.31 5.65
C GLY A 358 -13.44 26.27 6.54
N PHE A 359 -12.52 25.47 6.01
CA PHE A 359 -11.73 24.47 6.75
C PHE A 359 -10.27 24.88 6.99
N GLY A 360 -9.88 26.06 6.51
CA GLY A 360 -8.52 26.58 6.58
C GLY A 360 -7.85 26.53 7.95
N ASP A 361 -8.59 26.93 8.99
CA ASP A 361 -8.08 26.94 10.37
C ASP A 361 -7.82 25.52 10.87
N ILE A 362 -8.76 24.60 10.63
CA ILE A 362 -8.62 23.18 10.98
C ILE A 362 -7.40 22.58 10.29
N VAL A 363 -7.19 22.90 9.01
CA VAL A 363 -6.01 22.43 8.26
C VAL A 363 -4.73 22.94 8.88
N ARG A 364 -4.60 24.24 9.18
CA ARG A 364 -3.38 24.81 9.77
C ARG A 364 -3.14 24.35 11.21
N GLU A 365 -4.20 24.04 11.96
CA GLU A 365 -4.12 23.56 13.34
C GLU A 365 -3.69 22.08 13.39
N LYS A 366 -4.34 21.22 12.61
CA LYS A 366 -4.26 19.75 12.71
C LYS A 366 -3.24 19.11 11.79
N VAL A 367 -2.91 19.73 10.66
CA VAL A 367 -1.95 19.16 9.71
C VAL A 367 -0.52 19.38 10.18
N LEU A 368 0.22 18.28 10.29
CA LEU A 368 1.67 18.27 10.40
C LEU A 368 2.26 17.78 9.08
N LEU A 369 2.86 18.71 8.34
CA LEU A 369 3.53 18.40 7.08
C LEU A 369 4.97 17.92 7.34
N PHE A 370 5.29 16.71 6.90
CA PHE A 370 6.66 16.23 6.80
C PHE A 370 7.26 16.69 5.46
N ALA A 371 8.03 17.77 5.51
CA ALA A 371 8.76 18.27 4.36
C ALA A 371 9.97 17.38 4.09
N THR A 372 10.20 17.04 2.82
CA THR A 372 11.33 16.20 2.40
C THR A 372 12.50 17.01 1.84
N ASP A 373 12.31 18.31 1.66
CA ASP A 373 13.32 19.28 1.24
C ASP A 373 13.03 20.66 1.84
N GLN A 374 14.04 21.53 1.87
CA GLN A 374 13.95 22.87 2.45
C GLN A 374 12.90 23.75 1.75
N GLY A 375 12.80 23.70 0.43
CA GLY A 375 11.83 24.52 -0.31
C GLY A 375 10.39 24.20 0.09
N MET A 376 10.09 22.92 0.38
CA MET A 376 8.79 22.52 0.87
C MET A 376 8.52 23.02 2.30
N LEU A 377 9.55 23.02 3.16
CA LEU A 377 9.45 23.60 4.49
C LEU A 377 9.09 25.09 4.41
N ASP A 378 9.79 25.85 3.57
CA ASP A 378 9.58 27.28 3.40
C ASP A 378 8.15 27.60 2.91
N ILE A 379 7.66 26.85 1.93
CA ILE A 379 6.27 26.98 1.44
C ILE A 379 5.26 26.67 2.55
N ALA A 380 5.43 25.58 3.28
CA ALA A 380 4.49 25.16 4.31
C ALA A 380 4.39 26.18 5.45
N LEU A 381 5.53 26.70 5.88
CA LEU A 381 5.58 27.80 6.86
C LEU A 381 4.96 29.08 6.29
N GLY A 382 5.19 29.40 5.02
CA GLY A 382 4.56 30.53 4.33
C GLY A 382 3.03 30.43 4.24
N LEU A 383 2.48 29.21 4.17
CA LEU A 383 1.04 28.93 4.26
C LEU A 383 0.50 28.97 5.70
N GLY A 384 1.37 29.16 6.70
CA GLY A 384 1.00 29.12 8.12
C GLY A 384 0.72 27.71 8.65
N MET A 385 1.24 26.68 7.99
CA MET A 385 1.12 25.29 8.45
C MET A 385 2.23 24.93 9.45
N LYS A 386 1.97 23.92 10.28
CA LYS A 386 3.02 23.26 11.05
C LYS A 386 3.76 22.29 10.13
N ALA A 387 5.08 22.40 10.08
CA ALA A 387 5.92 21.58 9.23
C ALA A 387 7.16 21.08 9.96
N PHE A 388 7.49 19.81 9.74
CA PHE A 388 8.67 19.15 10.27
C PHE A 388 9.63 18.81 9.13
N TYR A 389 10.90 19.13 9.31
CA TYR A 389 11.98 18.76 8.41
C TYR A 389 13.19 18.30 9.22
N ASN A 390 13.66 17.09 8.96
CA ASN A 390 14.96 16.62 9.43
C ASN A 390 15.79 16.31 8.19
N GLU A 391 16.81 17.15 7.94
CA GLU A 391 17.68 16.97 6.79
C GLU A 391 18.37 15.61 6.83
N LYS A 392 18.92 15.15 7.95
CA LYS A 392 19.62 13.85 7.98
C LYS A 392 18.68 12.68 7.66
N LEU A 393 17.47 12.71 8.21
CA LEU A 393 16.47 11.65 8.02
C LEU A 393 15.94 11.58 6.59
N PHE A 394 15.69 12.73 5.94
CA PHE A 394 15.09 12.78 4.60
C PHE A 394 16.08 13.03 3.47
N SER A 395 17.24 13.63 3.75
CA SER A 395 18.31 13.85 2.77
C SER A 395 19.27 12.67 2.65
N SER A 396 19.31 11.73 3.60
CA SER A 396 19.98 10.43 3.39
C SER A 396 19.42 9.70 2.16
N GLN A 397 18.19 10.04 1.73
CA GLN A 397 17.62 9.60 0.46
C GLN A 397 18.33 10.18 -0.79
N LYS A 398 19.18 11.20 -0.62
CA LYS A 398 20.10 11.71 -1.66
C LYS A 398 21.32 10.79 -1.85
N MET A 399 21.62 9.86 -0.93
CA MET A 399 22.78 8.94 -1.06
C MET A 399 22.73 8.09 -2.34
N PHE A 400 21.57 7.94 -2.96
CA PHE A 400 21.40 7.09 -4.13
C PHE A 400 21.74 7.79 -5.48
N ALA A 401 22.24 9.03 -5.44
CA ALA A 401 22.79 9.70 -6.62
C ALA A 401 24.24 9.27 -6.95
N VAL A 402 24.94 8.65 -6.00
CA VAL A 402 26.39 8.38 -6.05
C VAL A 402 26.67 6.94 -6.51
N ASP A 403 26.37 6.62 -7.77
CA ASP A 403 27.15 5.65 -8.57
C ASP A 403 26.67 5.46 -10.03
N ALA A 404 25.80 6.34 -10.55
CA ALA A 404 25.42 6.32 -11.96
C ALA A 404 26.51 6.89 -12.90
N GLY A 405 27.71 7.15 -12.37
CA GLY A 405 28.86 7.67 -13.10
C GLY A 405 29.55 6.60 -13.93
N LYS A 406 28.87 6.01 -14.92
CA LYS A 406 29.41 5.49 -16.20
C LYS A 406 28.34 4.70 -16.95
N ARG A 407 27.88 5.29 -18.06
CA ARG A 407 27.06 4.70 -19.16
C ARG A 407 25.55 4.51 -18.89
N GLY A 408 24.82 5.58 -19.19
CA GLY A 408 23.56 5.51 -19.96
C GLY A 408 22.39 4.75 -19.34
N ARG A 409 21.75 5.29 -18.28
CA ARG A 409 20.37 4.92 -17.90
C ARG A 409 19.64 6.11 -17.26
N SER A 410 18.97 6.91 -18.08
CA SER A 410 18.05 7.98 -17.64
C SER A 410 16.90 7.41 -16.78
N LEU A 411 16.41 6.21 -17.10
CA LEU A 411 15.28 5.56 -16.42
C LEU A 411 15.58 5.10 -14.98
N ARG A 412 16.85 4.79 -14.63
CA ARG A 412 17.19 4.32 -13.27
C ARG A 412 17.16 5.45 -12.23
N ARG A 413 17.41 6.70 -12.62
CA ARG A 413 17.36 7.84 -11.68
C ARG A 413 15.95 8.08 -11.16
N GLN A 414 14.91 7.93 -11.99
CA GLN A 414 13.54 8.25 -11.60
C GLN A 414 12.94 7.25 -10.58
N SER A 415 13.33 5.97 -10.65
CA SER A 415 12.92 4.94 -9.68
C SER A 415 13.47 5.22 -8.29
N ILE A 416 14.74 5.59 -8.19
CA ILE A 416 15.42 5.85 -6.91
C ILE A 416 14.77 7.02 -6.14
N TYR A 417 14.49 8.14 -6.80
CA TYR A 417 13.84 9.29 -6.16
C TYR A 417 12.40 9.01 -5.74
N SER A 418 11.71 8.10 -6.45
CA SER A 418 10.33 7.72 -6.10
C SER A 418 10.30 6.83 -4.85
N ASN A 419 11.32 5.99 -4.67
CA ASN A 419 11.43 5.05 -3.55
C ASN A 419 11.62 5.74 -2.20
N GLY A 420 12.50 6.75 -2.13
CA GLY A 420 12.71 7.53 -0.89
C GLY A 420 11.42 8.18 -0.39
N LYS A 421 10.61 8.72 -1.30
CA LYS A 421 9.31 9.34 -0.95
C LYS A 421 8.34 8.33 -0.33
N MET A 422 8.32 7.09 -0.83
CA MET A 422 7.46 6.05 -0.25
C MET A 422 7.92 5.65 1.15
N TYR A 423 9.22 5.55 1.39
CA TYR A 423 9.75 5.29 2.73
C TYR A 423 9.49 6.44 3.71
N ALA A 424 9.56 7.69 3.24
CA ALA A 424 9.23 8.86 4.06
C ALA A 424 7.77 8.83 4.56
N LYS A 425 6.82 8.32 3.76
CA LYS A 425 5.43 8.08 4.21
C LYS A 425 5.36 7.08 5.35
N VAL A 426 6.10 5.97 5.26
CA VAL A 426 6.17 4.95 6.33
C VAL A 426 6.72 5.55 7.62
N VAL A 427 7.87 6.22 7.54
CA VAL A 427 8.54 6.83 8.71
C VAL A 427 7.64 7.87 9.39
N SER A 428 6.98 8.73 8.61
CA SER A 428 6.16 9.81 9.16
C SER A 428 4.98 9.25 9.97
N VAL A 429 4.27 8.25 9.43
CA VAL A 429 3.12 7.63 10.12
C VAL A 429 3.59 6.82 11.32
N GLN A 430 4.68 6.07 11.17
CA GLN A 430 5.24 5.26 12.25
C GLN A 430 5.68 6.14 13.43
N LEU A 431 6.35 7.28 13.20
CA LEU A 431 6.79 8.19 14.27
C LEU A 431 5.60 8.75 15.06
N ILE A 432 4.59 9.27 14.36
CA ILE A 432 3.41 9.86 15.02
C ILE A 432 2.61 8.80 15.78
N ASN A 433 2.44 7.61 15.19
CA ASN A 433 1.79 6.49 15.87
C ASN A 433 2.64 5.99 17.07
N ALA A 434 3.97 5.97 16.98
CA ALA A 434 4.83 5.62 18.11
C ALA A 434 4.70 6.63 19.28
N LEU A 435 4.50 7.92 18.98
CA LEU A 435 4.32 8.99 19.95
C LEU A 435 2.98 8.96 20.70
N GLY A 436 2.03 8.10 20.31
CA GLY A 436 0.76 7.92 21.03
C GLY A 436 -0.46 8.57 20.38
N HIS A 437 -0.33 9.08 19.16
CA HIS A 437 -1.42 9.77 18.47
C HIS A 437 -2.12 8.89 17.43
N ASP A 438 -3.41 9.18 17.22
CA ASP A 438 -4.15 8.72 16.06
C ASP A 438 -3.63 9.47 14.83
N VAL A 439 -3.64 8.82 13.67
CA VAL A 439 -3.08 9.38 12.42
C VAL A 439 -4.15 9.38 11.35
N LEU A 440 -4.48 10.55 10.82
CA LEU A 440 -5.12 10.65 9.50
C LEU A 440 -4.02 10.96 8.48
N PHE A 441 -3.55 9.94 7.77
CA PHE A 441 -2.61 10.15 6.68
C PHE A 441 -3.35 10.54 5.41
N GLN A 442 -2.82 11.51 4.69
CA GLN A 442 -3.33 11.84 3.38
C GLN A 442 -2.25 12.39 2.43
N ASP A 443 -2.41 12.11 1.14
CA ASP A 443 -1.60 12.72 0.09
C ASP A 443 -2.03 14.17 -0.17
N VAL A 444 -1.20 14.93 -0.88
CA VAL A 444 -1.46 16.36 -1.19
C VAL A 444 -2.37 16.56 -2.40
N ASP A 445 -2.70 15.51 -3.12
CA ASP A 445 -3.48 15.50 -4.37
C ASP A 445 -4.97 15.20 -4.16
N LEU A 446 -5.51 15.67 -3.05
CA LEU A 446 -6.92 15.57 -2.72
C LEU A 446 -7.47 16.90 -2.24
N VAL A 447 -8.78 17.02 -2.27
CA VAL A 447 -9.53 18.17 -1.77
C VAL A 447 -10.65 17.71 -0.86
N TRP A 448 -10.92 18.47 0.20
CA TRP A 448 -12.03 18.17 1.12
C TRP A 448 -13.30 18.91 0.71
N TYR A 449 -14.42 18.21 0.76
CA TYR A 449 -15.77 18.76 0.69
C TYR A 449 -16.39 18.92 2.08
N LYS A 450 -15.95 18.08 3.03
CA LYS A 450 -16.33 18.13 4.44
C LYS A 450 -15.10 17.86 5.28
N ASN A 451 -15.08 18.35 6.52
CA ASN A 451 -14.11 17.89 7.51
C ASN A 451 -14.30 16.36 7.73
N PRO A 452 -13.28 15.51 7.49
CA PRO A 452 -13.42 14.07 7.66
C PRO A 452 -13.28 13.60 9.10
N LEU A 453 -12.71 14.40 10.01
CA LEU A 453 -12.46 13.98 11.40
C LEU A 453 -13.73 13.56 12.16
N PRO A 454 -14.87 14.28 12.06
CA PRO A 454 -16.11 13.85 12.71
C PRO A 454 -16.54 12.42 12.36
N PHE A 455 -16.30 11.94 11.13
CA PHE A 455 -16.64 10.58 10.73
C PHE A 455 -15.91 9.51 11.55
N PHE A 456 -14.62 9.74 11.86
CA PHE A 456 -13.78 8.79 12.59
C PHE A 456 -13.93 8.90 14.12
N HIS A 457 -14.38 10.06 14.62
CA HIS A 457 -14.57 10.30 16.05
C HIS A 457 -16.01 10.05 16.54
N ASP A 458 -16.97 9.94 15.63
CA ASP A 458 -18.36 9.63 15.96
C ASP A 458 -18.49 8.19 16.49
N LYS A 459 -18.68 8.06 17.81
CA LYS A 459 -18.89 6.78 18.49
C LYS A 459 -20.20 6.09 18.12
N SER A 460 -21.16 6.81 17.53
CA SER A 460 -22.41 6.23 17.03
C SER A 460 -22.24 5.61 15.64
N ASN A 461 -21.14 5.90 14.95
CA ASN A 461 -20.80 5.26 13.68
C ASN A 461 -20.55 3.76 13.93
N PRO A 462 -21.28 2.84 13.25
CA PRO A 462 -21.09 1.40 13.42
C PRO A 462 -19.68 0.91 13.04
N LEU A 463 -18.92 1.75 12.32
CA LEU A 463 -17.54 1.47 11.95
C LEU A 463 -16.52 2.00 12.98
N TYR A 464 -16.93 2.67 14.05
CA TYR A 464 -16.03 3.37 14.98
C TYR A 464 -14.91 2.48 15.54
N ASP A 465 -15.21 1.21 15.87
CA ASP A 465 -14.29 0.30 16.56
C ASP A 465 -13.24 -0.38 15.65
N PHE A 466 -13.13 0.02 14.38
CA PHE A 466 -12.03 -0.44 13.53
C PHE A 466 -10.72 0.26 13.91
N ASP A 467 -9.61 -0.47 13.79
CA ASP A 467 -8.26 0.03 14.10
C ASP A 467 -7.73 0.92 12.98
N MET A 468 -8.08 0.60 11.73
CA MET A 468 -7.62 1.32 10.53
C MET A 468 -8.72 1.45 9.49
N PHE A 469 -8.73 2.57 8.77
CA PHE A 469 -9.66 2.86 7.69
C PHE A 469 -8.91 3.31 6.46
N PHE A 470 -9.20 2.76 5.30
CA PHE A 470 -8.56 3.13 4.03
C PHE A 470 -9.60 3.56 3.02
N GLN A 471 -9.29 4.56 2.21
CA GLN A 471 -10.04 4.78 0.97
C GLN A 471 -9.96 3.53 0.07
N ASP A 472 -11.03 3.20 -0.66
CA ASP A 472 -11.00 2.15 -1.68
C ASP A 472 -10.18 2.58 -2.90
N ASP A 473 -9.11 1.85 -3.21
CA ASP A 473 -8.29 2.07 -4.40
C ASP A 473 -9.04 1.75 -5.70
N GLY A 474 -10.02 0.84 -5.63
CA GLY A 474 -10.73 0.31 -6.79
C GLY A 474 -9.98 -0.80 -7.52
N ALA A 475 -8.66 -0.93 -7.37
CA ALA A 475 -7.89 -2.03 -7.96
C ALA A 475 -8.17 -3.35 -7.25
N ARG A 476 -8.71 -4.33 -7.96
CA ARG A 476 -9.01 -5.69 -7.47
C ARG A 476 -7.95 -6.74 -7.84
N SER A 477 -6.77 -6.31 -8.27
CA SER A 477 -5.66 -7.23 -8.53
C SER A 477 -5.13 -7.84 -7.22
N LEU A 478 -4.60 -9.06 -7.28
CA LEU A 478 -4.07 -9.82 -6.14
C LEU A 478 -3.10 -9.03 -5.23
N ARG A 479 -2.35 -8.07 -5.78
CA ARG A 479 -1.38 -7.26 -5.02
C ARG A 479 -1.99 -6.22 -4.07
N TYR A 480 -3.29 -5.94 -4.20
CA TYR A 480 -4.01 -5.05 -3.30
C TYR A 480 -5.12 -5.78 -2.53
N ALA A 481 -5.35 -7.07 -2.82
CA ALA A 481 -6.31 -7.87 -2.08
C ALA A 481 -5.89 -8.02 -0.59
N PRO A 482 -6.81 -8.39 0.31
CA PRO A 482 -8.26 -8.40 0.10
C PRO A 482 -8.87 -6.99 0.20
N TYR A 483 -8.19 -6.04 0.85
CA TYR A 483 -8.77 -4.75 1.21
C TYR A 483 -8.89 -3.74 0.07
N SER A 484 -8.07 -3.86 -0.98
CA SER A 484 -7.88 -2.82 -1.99
C SER A 484 -7.60 -1.44 -1.37
N ALA A 485 -6.80 -1.42 -0.30
CA ALA A 485 -6.52 -0.23 0.48
C ALA A 485 -5.73 0.80 -0.35
N ASN A 486 -6.31 1.97 -0.58
CA ASN A 486 -5.59 3.12 -1.10
C ASN A 486 -4.86 3.84 0.04
N THR A 487 -3.58 4.09 -0.14
CA THR A 487 -2.73 4.73 0.87
C THR A 487 -2.59 6.24 0.73
N GLY A 488 -3.29 6.86 -0.22
CA GLY A 488 -3.35 8.32 -0.32
C GLY A 488 -4.37 8.94 0.63
N PHE A 489 -5.21 8.15 1.29
CA PHE A 489 -6.07 8.62 2.39
C PHE A 489 -6.44 7.45 3.32
N TYR A 490 -5.98 7.50 4.57
CA TYR A 490 -6.32 6.49 5.58
C TYR A 490 -6.22 7.01 7.02
N TYR A 491 -7.05 6.46 7.91
CA TYR A 491 -7.07 6.76 9.34
C TYR A 491 -6.55 5.57 10.15
N VAL A 492 -5.79 5.83 11.20
CA VAL A 492 -5.16 4.84 12.08
C VAL A 492 -5.39 5.23 13.52
N ARG A 493 -6.01 4.35 14.30
CA ARG A 493 -6.08 4.49 15.76
C ARG A 493 -4.75 4.13 16.41
N ASN A 494 -4.38 4.86 17.45
CA ASN A 494 -3.23 4.53 18.26
C ASN A 494 -3.52 3.35 19.18
N ASN A 495 -2.95 2.18 18.88
CA ASN A 495 -2.98 1.05 19.79
C ASN A 495 -1.78 0.12 19.57
N LEU A 496 -1.68 -0.94 20.37
CA LEU A 496 -0.55 -1.88 20.28
C LEU A 496 -0.48 -2.59 18.92
N LYS A 497 -1.63 -2.91 18.31
CA LYS A 497 -1.69 -3.61 17.01
C LYS A 497 -1.18 -2.72 15.88
N THR A 498 -1.65 -1.47 15.82
CA THR A 498 -1.20 -0.51 14.79
C THR A 498 0.26 -0.11 14.97
N LYS A 499 0.72 0.07 16.23
CA LYS A 499 2.16 0.27 16.52
C LYS A 499 3.02 -0.88 16.04
N PHE A 500 2.56 -2.12 16.25
CA PHE A 500 3.30 -3.30 15.80
C PHE A 500 3.31 -3.40 14.26
N LEU A 501 2.18 -3.15 13.60
CA LEU A 501 2.09 -3.09 12.13
C LEU A 501 3.07 -2.09 11.54
N PHE A 502 3.07 -0.83 12.00
CA PHE A 502 3.94 0.19 11.42
C PHE A 502 5.42 -0.03 11.72
N ARG A 503 5.75 -0.69 12.84
CA ARG A 503 7.11 -1.16 13.11
C ARG A 503 7.52 -2.27 12.14
N ALA A 504 6.63 -3.23 11.86
CA ALA A 504 6.88 -4.27 10.87
C ALA A 504 7.07 -3.68 9.46
N LEU A 505 6.22 -2.73 9.06
CA LEU A 505 6.36 -2.02 7.77
C LEU A 505 7.66 -1.22 7.67
N LEU A 506 8.07 -0.56 8.75
CA LEU A 506 9.37 0.14 8.81
C LEU A 506 10.54 -0.83 8.57
N TYR A 507 10.51 -2.01 9.21
CA TYR A 507 11.54 -3.03 9.02
C TYR A 507 11.50 -3.69 7.64
N GLN A 508 10.34 -3.81 7.02
CA GLN A 508 10.16 -4.26 5.64
C GLN A 508 10.34 -3.13 4.61
N GLY A 509 11.18 -2.14 4.90
CA GLY A 509 11.45 -1.06 3.96
C GLY A 509 12.06 -1.54 2.64
N ASP A 510 12.79 -2.65 2.63
CA ASP A 510 13.30 -3.31 1.42
C ASP A 510 12.18 -3.76 0.47
N MET A 511 11.05 -4.24 1.00
CA MET A 511 9.84 -4.51 0.22
C MET A 511 9.24 -3.23 -0.38
N VAL A 512 9.22 -2.13 0.40
CA VAL A 512 8.74 -0.82 -0.09
C VAL A 512 9.62 -0.33 -1.24
N LEU A 513 10.93 -0.51 -1.12
CA LEU A 513 11.92 -0.14 -2.14
C LEU A 513 11.77 -1.02 -3.41
N SER A 514 11.67 -2.34 -3.25
CA SER A 514 11.57 -3.29 -4.37
C SER A 514 10.28 -3.11 -5.17
N MET A 515 9.17 -2.84 -4.48
CA MET A 515 7.86 -2.61 -5.10
C MET A 515 7.68 -1.19 -5.62
N THR A 516 8.59 -0.28 -5.28
CA THR A 516 8.46 1.17 -5.51
C THR A 516 7.16 1.76 -4.94
N SER A 517 6.58 1.11 -3.92
CA SER A 517 5.22 1.37 -3.44
C SER A 517 5.02 0.85 -2.03
N HIS A 518 4.82 1.78 -1.08
CA HIS A 518 4.46 1.39 0.29
C HIS A 518 3.05 0.79 0.37
N GLN A 519 2.14 1.14 -0.57
CA GLN A 519 0.78 0.58 -0.63
C GLN A 519 0.77 -0.95 -0.76
N GLN A 520 1.63 -1.49 -1.63
CA GLN A 520 1.68 -2.93 -1.87
C GLN A 520 2.22 -3.68 -0.64
N ALA A 521 3.32 -3.18 -0.06
CA ALA A 521 3.89 -3.74 1.17
C ALA A 521 2.91 -3.67 2.34
N LEU A 522 2.27 -2.51 2.54
CA LEU A 522 1.26 -2.33 3.58
C LEU A 522 0.04 -3.23 3.35
N ALA A 523 -0.47 -3.37 2.13
CA ALA A 523 -1.61 -4.24 1.83
C ALA A 523 -1.35 -5.71 2.21
N ALA A 524 -0.13 -6.22 1.98
CA ALA A 524 0.25 -7.56 2.41
C ALA A 524 0.30 -7.67 3.94
N LEU A 525 0.89 -6.68 4.62
CA LEU A 525 0.97 -6.65 6.07
C LEU A 525 -0.39 -6.48 6.77
N LEU A 526 -1.35 -5.77 6.17
CA LEU A 526 -2.69 -5.61 6.75
C LEU A 526 -3.38 -6.97 6.90
N ASP A 527 -3.29 -7.82 5.88
CA ASP A 527 -3.87 -9.16 5.87
C ASP A 527 -3.18 -10.07 6.91
N GLU A 528 -1.85 -10.04 6.94
CA GLU A 528 -1.04 -10.78 7.90
C GLU A 528 -1.35 -10.36 9.35
N HIS A 529 -1.36 -9.05 9.64
CA HIS A 529 -1.63 -8.55 10.99
C HIS A 529 -3.09 -8.70 11.40
N SER A 530 -4.03 -8.69 10.45
CA SER A 530 -5.43 -9.02 10.71
C SER A 530 -5.54 -10.45 11.25
N SER A 531 -4.91 -11.41 10.57
CA SER A 531 -4.87 -12.82 11.00
C SER A 531 -4.09 -13.01 12.30
N LEU A 532 -2.87 -12.46 12.39
CA LEU A 532 -1.94 -12.70 13.50
C LEU A 532 -2.34 -11.99 14.80
N THR A 533 -2.89 -10.78 14.71
CA THR A 533 -3.10 -9.91 15.89
C THR A 533 -4.55 -9.49 16.09
N GLY A 534 -5.45 -9.92 15.20
CA GLY A 534 -6.83 -9.46 15.17
C GLY A 534 -6.94 -7.97 14.83
N LEU A 535 -6.02 -7.43 14.02
CA LEU A 535 -6.09 -6.04 13.53
C LEU A 535 -7.36 -5.85 12.71
N ARG A 536 -8.21 -4.89 13.09
CA ARG A 536 -9.46 -4.60 12.40
C ARG A 536 -9.25 -3.52 11.35
N VAL A 537 -9.32 -3.88 10.08
CA VAL A 537 -9.11 -2.98 8.95
C VAL A 537 -10.44 -2.76 8.21
N LYS A 538 -10.75 -1.52 7.84
CA LYS A 538 -11.94 -1.17 7.05
C LYS A 538 -11.57 -0.43 5.78
N THR A 539 -12.09 -0.86 4.65
CA THR A 539 -12.11 -0.06 3.43
C THR A 539 -13.40 0.75 3.36
N LEU A 540 -13.25 2.06 3.18
CA LEU A 540 -14.31 3.05 3.14
C LEU A 540 -15.10 2.97 1.85
N SER A 541 -16.37 3.41 1.91
CA SER A 541 -17.24 3.50 0.74
C SER A 541 -16.68 4.46 -0.29
N GLY A 542 -16.62 4.02 -1.55
CA GLY A 542 -16.26 4.87 -2.69
C GLY A 542 -17.24 6.01 -2.95
N VAL A 543 -18.47 5.93 -2.41
CA VAL A 543 -19.49 6.98 -2.50
C VAL A 543 -19.11 8.18 -1.64
N ASP A 544 -18.71 7.94 -0.39
CA ASP A 544 -18.38 9.01 0.56
C ASP A 544 -16.92 9.47 0.46
N PHE A 545 -16.03 8.57 0.02
CA PHE A 545 -14.60 8.81 -0.14
C PHE A 545 -14.13 8.46 -1.56
N PRO A 546 -14.64 9.15 -2.61
CA PRO A 546 -14.28 8.88 -3.99
C PRO A 546 -12.83 9.22 -4.30
N GLY A 547 -12.31 8.49 -5.29
CA GLY A 547 -10.93 8.58 -5.73
C GLY A 547 -10.79 8.47 -7.24
N GLY A 548 -9.56 8.30 -7.72
CA GLY A 548 -9.23 8.22 -9.15
C GLY A 548 -9.96 7.09 -9.91
N TYR A 549 -10.23 5.95 -9.25
CA TYR A 549 -11.06 4.89 -9.82
C TYR A 549 -12.43 5.43 -10.26
N HIS A 550 -13.11 6.18 -9.40
CA HIS A 550 -14.43 6.72 -9.69
C HIS A 550 -14.38 7.78 -10.79
N TYR A 551 -13.33 8.62 -10.78
CA TYR A 551 -13.12 9.63 -11.82
C TYR A 551 -12.91 9.04 -13.22
N HIS A 552 -12.16 7.94 -13.33
CA HIS A 552 -11.74 7.40 -14.62
C HIS A 552 -12.64 6.30 -15.20
N ARG A 553 -13.57 5.74 -14.42
CA ARG A 553 -14.36 4.58 -14.86
C ARG A 553 -15.70 5.02 -15.45
N LYS A 554 -15.96 4.59 -16.67
CA LYS A 554 -17.21 4.90 -17.41
C LYS A 554 -18.49 4.52 -16.67
N LYS A 555 -18.46 3.46 -15.87
CA LYS A 555 -19.62 2.99 -15.08
C LYS A 555 -19.98 3.96 -13.96
N GLU A 556 -19.06 4.84 -13.58
CA GLU A 556 -19.21 5.79 -12.49
C GLU A 556 -19.56 7.21 -13.01
N ILE A 557 -19.83 7.38 -14.31
CA ILE A 557 -20.14 8.69 -14.91
C ILE A 557 -21.33 9.36 -14.22
N GLU A 558 -22.41 8.62 -13.95
CA GLU A 558 -23.60 9.20 -13.30
C GLU A 558 -23.31 9.60 -11.84
N PHE A 559 -22.52 8.80 -11.12
CA PHE A 559 -22.06 9.17 -9.78
C PHE A 559 -21.19 10.44 -9.81
N MET A 560 -20.27 10.55 -10.77
CA MET A 560 -19.47 11.75 -10.95
C MET A 560 -20.34 12.96 -11.35
N LYS A 561 -21.41 12.78 -12.14
CA LYS A 561 -22.41 13.82 -12.43
C LYS A 561 -23.11 14.28 -11.15
N ASP A 562 -23.49 13.36 -10.27
CA ASP A 562 -24.12 13.71 -9.00
C ASP A 562 -23.18 14.55 -8.12
N ILE A 563 -21.87 14.26 -8.11
CA ILE A 563 -20.87 15.08 -7.42
C ILE A 563 -20.78 16.49 -8.02
N VAL A 564 -20.57 16.61 -9.34
CA VAL A 564 -20.34 17.93 -9.97
C VAL A 564 -21.60 18.80 -10.00
N THR A 565 -22.78 18.18 -10.01
CA THR A 565 -24.07 18.90 -9.90
C THR A 565 -24.49 19.18 -8.45
N GLY A 566 -23.71 18.73 -7.47
CA GLY A 566 -23.99 18.93 -6.04
C GLY A 566 -25.14 18.10 -5.49
N LYS A 567 -25.67 17.14 -6.25
CA LYS A 567 -26.66 16.16 -5.76
C LYS A 567 -26.08 15.25 -4.68
N HIS A 568 -24.79 14.95 -4.79
CA HIS A 568 -24.03 14.24 -3.77
C HIS A 568 -22.79 15.06 -3.37
N VAL A 569 -22.56 15.18 -2.06
CA VAL A 569 -21.39 15.88 -1.53
C VAL A 569 -20.58 14.86 -0.72
N PRO A 570 -19.45 14.35 -1.25
CA PRO A 570 -18.61 13.40 -0.53
C PRO A 570 -17.87 14.08 0.64
N PHE A 571 -17.02 13.35 1.37
CA PHE A 571 -16.07 13.96 2.32
C PHE A 571 -14.88 14.59 1.59
N LEU A 572 -14.36 13.91 0.56
CA LEU A 572 -13.19 14.34 -0.19
C LEU A 572 -13.25 13.84 -1.64
N MET A 573 -12.35 14.34 -2.47
CA MET A 573 -12.01 13.73 -3.76
C MET A 573 -10.49 13.61 -3.87
N HIS A 574 -10.01 12.39 -4.02
CA HIS A 574 -8.58 12.10 -4.21
C HIS A 574 -8.28 11.84 -5.69
N MET A 575 -7.41 12.64 -6.31
CA MET A 575 -7.10 12.55 -7.74
C MET A 575 -6.03 11.48 -8.04
N SER A 576 -6.23 10.26 -7.54
CA SER A 576 -5.35 9.12 -7.81
C SER A 576 -5.51 8.58 -9.24
N TRP A 577 -4.79 7.51 -9.59
CA TRP A 577 -4.89 6.84 -10.90
C TRP A 577 -4.55 7.73 -12.12
N THR A 578 -3.73 8.75 -11.88
CA THR A 578 -3.27 9.71 -12.88
C THR A 578 -1.89 9.33 -13.42
N THR A 579 -1.69 9.48 -14.74
CA THR A 579 -0.42 9.15 -15.40
C THR A 579 0.75 10.01 -14.89
N ASN A 580 0.49 11.28 -14.61
CA ASN A 580 1.49 12.25 -14.17
C ASN A 580 0.82 13.42 -13.43
N LYS A 581 1.65 14.29 -12.86
CA LYS A 581 1.23 15.50 -12.16
C LYS A 581 0.44 16.44 -13.09
N ASP A 582 0.89 16.67 -14.32
CA ASP A 582 0.26 17.63 -15.21
C ASP A 582 -1.20 17.28 -15.49
N ASN A 583 -1.49 16.03 -15.85
CA ASN A 583 -2.87 15.56 -16.06
C ASN A 583 -3.73 15.74 -14.81
N LYS A 584 -3.16 15.49 -13.62
CA LYS A 584 -3.86 15.68 -12.35
C LYS A 584 -4.27 17.14 -12.13
N LEU A 585 -3.41 18.11 -12.46
CA LEU A 585 -3.75 19.53 -12.39
C LEU A 585 -4.90 19.87 -13.36
N LEU A 586 -4.84 19.36 -14.59
CA LEU A 586 -5.91 19.56 -15.58
C LEU A 586 -7.25 18.98 -15.09
N PHE A 587 -7.24 17.78 -14.50
CA PHE A 587 -8.45 17.16 -13.96
C PHE A 587 -9.03 17.93 -12.77
N LEU A 588 -8.18 18.46 -11.88
CA LEU A 588 -8.62 19.30 -10.76
C LEU A 588 -9.23 20.62 -11.26
N LYS A 589 -8.61 21.30 -12.24
CA LYS A 589 -9.17 22.51 -12.88
C LYS A 589 -10.52 22.23 -13.53
N GLN A 590 -10.62 21.16 -14.31
CA GLN A 590 -11.85 20.77 -15.00
C GLN A 590 -12.99 20.41 -14.04
N MET A 591 -12.68 19.86 -12.86
CA MET A 591 -13.64 19.55 -11.79
C MET A 591 -14.02 20.75 -10.92
N GLY A 592 -13.43 21.93 -11.13
CA GLY A 592 -13.62 23.08 -10.24
C GLY A 592 -13.02 22.88 -8.84
N LEU A 593 -11.91 22.15 -8.76
CA LEU A 593 -11.20 21.80 -7.53
C LEU A 593 -9.80 22.43 -7.46
N TRP A 594 -9.51 23.38 -8.35
CA TRP A 594 -8.24 24.10 -8.40
C TRP A 594 -8.39 25.55 -7.93
N TYR A 595 -7.55 26.00 -7.01
CA TYR A 595 -7.62 27.31 -6.36
C TYR A 595 -6.27 28.04 -6.35
N VAL A 596 -5.29 27.59 -7.15
CA VAL A 596 -3.94 28.17 -7.17
C VAL A 596 -3.76 29.08 -8.37
N ASN A 597 -3.38 30.33 -8.11
CA ASN A 597 -3.05 31.31 -9.14
C ASN A 597 -1.81 30.88 -9.94
N GLU A 598 -1.78 31.21 -11.23
CA GLU A 598 -0.73 30.80 -12.18
C GLU A 598 0.70 31.08 -11.67
N LYS A 599 0.91 32.22 -11.01
CA LYS A 599 2.23 32.60 -10.46
C LYS A 599 2.79 31.64 -9.41
N CYS A 600 1.94 30.82 -8.79
CA CYS A 600 2.35 29.83 -7.79
C CYS A 600 2.36 28.40 -8.33
N GLU A 601 2.01 28.19 -9.60
CA GLU A 601 2.10 26.89 -10.25
C GLU A 601 3.55 26.57 -10.68
N SER A 602 3.82 25.31 -10.99
CA SER A 602 5.11 24.85 -11.52
C SER A 602 6.32 25.23 -10.66
N GLY A 603 6.13 25.31 -9.33
CA GLY A 603 7.17 25.67 -8.37
C GLY A 603 7.29 27.16 -8.08
N GLY A 604 6.49 28.02 -8.72
CA GLY A 604 6.46 29.47 -8.44
C GLY A 604 6.10 29.80 -7.00
N GLY A 605 5.42 28.90 -6.28
CA GLY A 605 5.17 29.04 -4.85
C GLY A 605 6.44 29.19 -3.99
N VAL A 606 7.58 28.63 -4.41
CA VAL A 606 8.87 28.82 -3.72
C VAL A 606 9.36 30.25 -3.86
N ASP A 607 9.27 30.80 -5.07
CA ASP A 607 9.75 32.15 -5.37
C ASP A 607 8.88 33.18 -4.65
N GLU A 608 7.57 32.99 -4.66
CA GLU A 608 6.64 33.81 -3.88
C GLU A 608 6.95 33.70 -2.38
N ALA A 609 7.16 32.49 -1.83
CA ALA A 609 7.48 32.30 -0.42
C ALA A 609 8.75 33.06 0.01
N LYS A 610 9.78 33.10 -0.84
CA LYS A 610 11.03 33.84 -0.58
C LYS A 610 10.85 35.36 -0.65
N ASN A 611 9.93 35.83 -1.47
CA ASN A 611 9.68 37.25 -1.67
C ASN A 611 8.76 37.86 -0.59
N LEU A 612 8.13 37.03 0.25
CA LEU A 612 7.32 37.49 1.38
C LEU A 612 8.24 38.11 2.45
N SER A 613 8.22 39.44 2.53
CA SER A 613 8.79 40.21 3.64
C SER A 613 7.67 40.72 4.54
N GLY A 614 7.93 40.86 5.85
CA GLY A 614 7.05 41.60 6.76
C GLY A 614 5.73 40.90 7.16
N GLY A 615 5.68 39.55 7.18
CA GLY A 615 4.53 38.81 7.70
C GLY A 615 3.37 38.63 6.72
N ALA A 616 3.54 38.97 5.44
CA ALA A 616 2.62 38.59 4.39
C ALA A 616 2.53 37.06 4.28
N LYS A 617 1.30 36.54 4.15
CA LYS A 617 1.05 35.09 4.05
C LYS A 617 1.02 34.64 2.59
N LEU A 618 1.56 33.45 2.31
CA LEU A 618 1.64 32.91 0.96
C LEU A 618 0.26 32.65 0.34
N ASP A 619 -0.74 32.34 1.16
CA ASP A 619 -2.13 32.16 0.73
C ASP A 619 -2.70 33.41 0.05
N SER A 620 -2.38 34.61 0.53
CA SER A 620 -2.83 35.88 -0.07
C SER A 620 -2.28 36.11 -1.48
N ALA A 621 -1.11 35.53 -1.77
CA ALA A 621 -0.49 35.58 -3.09
C ALA A 621 -1.01 34.45 -3.99
N CYS A 622 -1.08 33.23 -3.46
CA CYS A 622 -1.28 32.03 -4.26
C CYS A 622 -2.74 31.61 -4.40
N CYS A 623 -3.61 31.93 -3.45
CA CYS A 623 -4.98 31.43 -3.46
C CYS A 623 -5.92 32.32 -4.27
N SER A 624 -6.81 31.68 -5.02
CA SER A 624 -8.01 32.28 -5.58
C SER A 624 -9.20 32.05 -4.66
N VAL A 625 -10.11 33.03 -4.57
CA VAL A 625 -11.36 32.89 -3.81
C VAL A 625 -12.32 31.91 -4.49
N GLN A 626 -12.35 31.91 -5.82
CA GLN A 626 -13.20 31.04 -6.63
C GLN A 626 -12.36 29.96 -7.32
N PRO A 627 -12.93 28.77 -7.59
CA PRO A 627 -12.21 27.74 -8.33
C PRO A 627 -11.84 28.25 -9.73
N LEU A 628 -10.60 27.99 -10.14
CA LEU A 628 -10.11 28.26 -11.48
C LEU A 628 -10.48 27.06 -12.37
N ILE A 629 -11.49 27.27 -13.21
CA ILE A 629 -12.08 26.24 -14.06
C ILE A 629 -11.56 26.38 -15.49
N SER A 630 -11.08 25.27 -16.05
CA SER A 630 -10.73 25.18 -17.47
C SER A 630 -11.07 23.82 -18.03
N CYS A 631 -11.62 23.81 -19.26
CA CYS A 631 -11.93 22.60 -19.99
C CYS A 631 -10.69 22.06 -20.71
N HIS A 632 -10.45 20.75 -20.57
CA HIS A 632 -9.29 20.08 -21.17
C HIS A 632 -9.68 18.82 -21.93
N PHE A 633 -10.64 18.06 -21.40
CA PHE A 633 -11.06 16.77 -21.94
C PHE A 633 -12.57 16.59 -21.90
N ARG A 634 -13.22 16.44 -23.07
CA ARG A 634 -14.68 16.31 -23.14
C ARG A 634 -15.23 14.98 -22.65
N ASP A 635 -14.38 13.96 -22.55
CA ASP A 635 -14.70 12.60 -22.14
C ASP A 635 -14.36 12.30 -20.66
N LYS A 636 -13.97 13.32 -19.89
CA LYS A 636 -13.72 13.20 -18.45
C LYS A 636 -14.71 14.05 -17.65
N PRO A 637 -14.97 13.69 -16.38
CA PRO A 637 -15.84 14.49 -15.52
C PRO A 637 -15.39 15.95 -15.46
N SER A 638 -16.36 16.86 -15.55
CA SER A 638 -16.16 18.31 -15.54
C SER A 638 -17.33 19.02 -14.88
N ILE A 639 -17.08 20.16 -14.25
CA ILE A 639 -18.14 20.99 -13.64
C ILE A 639 -18.95 21.78 -14.67
N ILE A 640 -18.39 21.98 -15.87
CA ILE A 640 -19.05 22.62 -17.02
C ILE A 640 -18.91 21.74 -18.28
N PRO A 641 -19.83 21.82 -19.26
CA PRO A 641 -19.66 21.17 -20.56
C PRO A 641 -18.36 21.59 -21.26
N CYS A 642 -17.65 20.62 -21.81
CA CYS A 642 -16.34 20.81 -22.46
C CYS A 642 -16.39 20.38 -23.93
N ASP A 643 -17.43 20.77 -24.67
CA ASP A 643 -17.79 20.21 -25.99
C ASP A 643 -16.66 20.29 -27.04
N ASP A 644 -15.91 21.39 -27.02
CA ASP A 644 -14.81 21.68 -27.95
C ASP A 644 -13.45 21.09 -27.53
N SER A 645 -13.37 20.47 -26.34
CA SER A 645 -12.13 19.88 -25.84
C SER A 645 -11.84 18.53 -26.50
N LYS A 646 -10.55 18.21 -26.67
CA LYS A 646 -10.13 16.91 -27.19
C LYS A 646 -10.56 15.77 -26.26
N MET A 647 -10.65 14.55 -26.76
CA MET A 647 -10.79 13.36 -25.91
C MET A 647 -9.40 12.90 -25.47
N ILE A 648 -9.25 12.45 -24.23
CA ILE A 648 -8.02 11.78 -23.77
C ILE A 648 -8.10 10.26 -23.94
N ASP A 649 -9.28 9.67 -23.81
CA ASP A 649 -9.50 8.27 -24.09
C ASP A 649 -9.89 8.09 -25.56
N ALA A 650 -9.15 7.26 -26.30
CA ALA A 650 -9.41 7.02 -27.73
C ALA A 650 -10.83 6.54 -28.05
N LYS A 651 -11.54 5.97 -27.07
CA LYS A 651 -12.94 5.52 -27.16
C LYS A 651 -13.80 6.17 -26.08
N GLY A 652 -13.41 7.33 -25.56
CA GLY A 652 -14.17 8.10 -24.59
C GLY A 652 -15.52 8.51 -25.17
N LYS A 653 -16.57 8.48 -24.36
CA LYS A 653 -17.83 9.16 -24.68
C LYS A 653 -17.80 10.53 -24.01
N PRO A 654 -18.43 11.57 -24.59
CA PRO A 654 -18.63 12.82 -23.88
C PRO A 654 -19.22 12.59 -22.49
N PHE A 655 -18.73 13.34 -21.51
CA PHE A 655 -19.22 13.25 -20.14
C PHE A 655 -20.63 13.85 -19.99
N TRP A 656 -20.88 14.98 -20.68
CA TRP A 656 -22.15 15.70 -20.72
C TRP A 656 -23.06 15.24 -21.85
#